data_AF-A0A1A7ZD21-F1
#
_entry.id   AF-A0A1A7ZD21-F1
#
_cell.length_a   1.000
_cell.length_b   1.000
_cell.length_c   1.000
_cell.angle_alpha   90.00
_cell.angle_beta   90.00
_cell.angle_gamma   90.00
#
_symmetry.space_group_name_H-M   'P 1'
#
loop_
_entity.id
_entity.type
_entity.pdbx_description
1 polymer ?
#
loop_
_entity_poly.entity_id
_entity_poly.type
_entity_poly.pdbx_seq_one_letter_code
_entity_poly.pdbx_strand_id
1 'polypeptide(L)'
;MSISLAALELLAGLAKVKVGVDSGERKRAVSSVCGYIVYQCSRPAPLQSRDLHSMIVAAFQFLCVWLTEHPDMLDEKDCLVEVLEIVELGISGSKSRHEQEVRHKGEKEHNPASMRVKDAAEATLSCIMQVLGAFPSPSGPASTCSLLNEDTLIRYARLSATGVSSFRYFVLDNSVILAMLEQPLGNEQNPSPSVTVLIRGTAGRHAWTMQLFHQPRGARASQRMFVPEGRPTPNNDEGVKYNVKQRPFPEEVDKIPLVKADVSIPDLDDIVSKELEIQHDKLCALMTKQIEYESTLERRSEEILKSKPFPDPQTDCKPPPPSQEFQTARLFLSHFGFLSLEALKEPNNSRLPPHLIGLDSSLPGFFDDITYLDLLPCRPFDTVFIFYVRAGQKSSSEILRNVESSATVQPHFLEFLLSLGWPVDVGRHPGWTGHLDTSWSLNSCFDNSDLQQAEEAATPEDTGGSAFNGERKVLYYADALTEIAFVVPSLTESSEESSVHSDSTMEADTNTDLVTSIPKQHGLTLDLFTNHSENLESVKKLSPLVKAKRSSTGKSYPQLGPETKVFVVWVERFDDIENFPLSDLLAETSTGLEASLSNSTSCRSGLLEKDVPLIFIHPLKTGLFRIRLHGAVGKFGMVIPLVDGMVVSRRALGFLVRETVINVCRRKRLESDLYNPPHVRRKHKITEIIQRYRNKQLEPEFYTSLFHEVGDGKPHL
;
A
#
# COMPACT_ATOMS: atom_id res chain seq x y z
N MET A 1 15.29 23.29 -25.11
CA MET A 1 14.60 22.95 -23.85
C MET A 1 13.09 22.89 -24.08
N SER A 2 12.37 24.02 -24.15
CA SER A 2 10.91 24.06 -24.43
C SER A 2 10.42 23.08 -25.52
N ILE A 3 10.99 23.13 -26.72
CA ILE A 3 10.62 22.24 -27.85
C ILE A 3 10.72 20.75 -27.51
N SER A 4 11.77 20.35 -26.77
CA SER A 4 11.97 18.94 -26.38
C SER A 4 10.92 18.46 -25.39
N LEU A 5 10.50 19.32 -24.46
CA LEU A 5 9.46 19.02 -23.49
C LEU A 5 8.09 18.91 -24.18
N ALA A 6 7.76 19.85 -25.07
CA ALA A 6 6.55 19.79 -25.89
C ALA A 6 6.51 18.54 -26.79
N ALA A 7 7.64 18.14 -27.39
CA ALA A 7 7.72 16.91 -28.18
C ALA A 7 7.45 15.65 -27.35
N LEU A 8 8.01 15.55 -26.13
CA LEU A 8 7.71 14.45 -25.21
C LEU A 8 6.24 14.43 -24.80
N GLU A 9 5.65 15.59 -24.50
CA GLU A 9 4.23 15.74 -24.15
C GLU A 9 3.28 15.31 -25.29
N LEU A 10 3.57 15.72 -26.53
CA LEU A 10 2.79 15.33 -27.70
C LEU A 10 2.88 13.83 -27.98
N LEU A 11 4.10 13.27 -27.94
CA LEU A 11 4.31 11.84 -28.18
C LEU A 11 3.75 10.99 -27.03
N ALA A 12 3.76 11.47 -25.78
CA ALA A 12 3.07 10.80 -24.66
C ALA A 12 1.55 10.82 -24.84
N GLY A 13 0.97 11.96 -25.25
CA GLY A 13 -0.46 12.05 -25.57
C GLY A 13 -0.88 11.14 -26.72
N LEU A 14 0.01 10.88 -27.69
CA LEU A 14 -0.25 9.98 -28.82
C LEU A 14 -0.35 8.50 -28.42
N ALA A 15 0.36 8.02 -27.40
CA ALA A 15 0.24 6.63 -26.92
C ALA A 15 -1.20 6.30 -26.45
N LYS A 16 -1.88 7.26 -25.83
CA LYS A 16 -3.28 7.16 -25.40
C LYS A 16 -4.30 7.18 -26.55
N VAL A 17 -3.88 7.55 -27.77
CA VAL A 17 -4.78 7.57 -28.94
C VAL A 17 -4.76 6.19 -29.58
N LYS A 18 -5.91 5.53 -29.64
CA LYS A 18 -6.09 4.18 -30.22
C LYS A 18 -6.01 4.21 -31.77
N VAL A 19 -4.82 4.51 -32.29
CA VAL A 19 -4.45 4.41 -33.70
C VAL A 19 -3.78 3.05 -33.93
N GLY A 20 -4.00 2.43 -35.09
CA GLY A 20 -3.23 1.26 -35.52
C GLY A 20 -1.78 1.65 -35.85
N VAL A 21 -0.89 1.58 -34.87
CA VAL A 21 0.55 1.84 -35.02
C VAL A 21 1.33 0.53 -34.87
N ASP A 22 2.15 0.22 -35.88
CA ASP A 22 3.01 -0.96 -35.92
C ASP A 22 3.97 -1.00 -34.71
N SER A 23 4.19 -2.20 -34.14
CA SER A 23 5.09 -2.37 -32.98
C SER A 23 6.48 -1.78 -33.21
N GLY A 24 7.01 -1.90 -34.43
CA GLY A 24 8.33 -1.36 -34.80
C GLY A 24 8.44 0.16 -34.67
N GLU A 25 7.37 0.92 -34.90
CA GLU A 25 7.36 2.37 -34.67
C GLU A 25 7.20 2.71 -33.18
N ARG A 26 6.42 1.91 -32.44
CA ARG A 26 6.29 2.06 -30.97
C ARG A 26 7.64 1.79 -30.26
N LYS A 27 8.32 0.71 -30.65
CA LYS A 27 9.70 0.39 -30.23
C LYS A 27 10.69 1.49 -30.60
N ARG A 28 10.59 2.07 -31.80
CA ARG A 28 11.43 3.21 -32.21
C ARG A 28 11.20 4.43 -31.32
N ALA A 29 9.96 4.74 -30.95
CA ALA A 29 9.65 5.85 -30.05
C ALA A 29 10.28 5.65 -28.66
N VAL A 30 10.12 4.46 -28.07
CA VAL A 30 10.74 4.08 -26.78
C VAL A 30 12.26 4.17 -26.85
N SER A 31 12.89 3.48 -27.81
CA SER A 31 14.35 3.48 -27.98
C SER A 31 14.92 4.87 -28.25
N SER A 32 14.21 5.72 -29.00
CA SER A 32 14.63 7.12 -29.21
C SER A 32 14.66 7.94 -27.93
N VAL A 33 13.70 7.71 -27.01
CA VAL A 33 13.69 8.40 -25.70
C VAL A 33 14.68 7.77 -24.72
N CYS A 34 14.91 6.45 -24.79
CA CYS A 34 16.02 5.78 -24.10
C CYS A 34 17.38 6.40 -24.51
N GLY A 35 17.65 6.52 -25.81
CA GLY A 35 18.85 7.18 -26.33
C GLY A 35 18.95 8.67 -25.95
N TYR A 36 17.82 9.39 -25.93
CA TYR A 36 17.75 10.76 -25.43
C TYR A 36 18.16 10.85 -23.96
N ILE A 37 17.67 9.97 -23.08
CA ILE A 37 18.05 9.95 -21.67
C ILE A 37 19.56 9.71 -21.51
N VAL A 38 20.15 8.76 -22.26
CA VAL A 38 21.61 8.54 -22.25
C VAL A 38 22.36 9.83 -22.61
N TYR A 39 22.00 10.45 -23.73
CA TYR A 39 22.65 11.67 -24.23
C TYR A 39 22.54 12.87 -23.28
N GLN A 40 21.41 13.00 -22.57
CA GLN A 40 21.22 14.07 -21.60
C GLN A 40 21.98 13.80 -20.29
N CYS A 41 22.01 12.55 -19.81
CA CYS A 41 22.84 12.14 -18.66
C CYS A 41 24.33 12.29 -18.95
N SER A 42 24.80 11.97 -20.16
CA SER A 42 26.23 12.05 -20.54
C SER A 42 26.77 13.47 -20.77
N ARG A 43 26.02 14.53 -20.43
CA ARG A 43 26.49 15.91 -20.57
C ARG A 43 27.55 16.24 -19.51
N PRO A 44 28.62 16.97 -19.86
CA PRO A 44 29.64 17.40 -18.90
C PRO A 44 29.06 18.35 -17.84
N ALA A 45 29.65 18.34 -16.64
CA ALA A 45 29.14 19.07 -15.47
C ALA A 45 28.75 20.55 -15.71
N PRO A 46 29.48 21.37 -16.50
CA PRO A 46 29.07 22.76 -16.78
C PRO A 46 27.73 22.90 -17.56
N LEU A 47 27.22 21.82 -18.13
CA LEU A 47 25.92 21.76 -18.83
C LEU A 47 24.83 21.04 -18.03
N GLN A 48 25.14 20.52 -16.83
CA GLN A 48 24.18 19.88 -15.93
C GLN A 48 23.37 20.94 -15.17
N SER A 49 22.22 21.33 -15.73
CA SER A 49 21.32 22.32 -15.13
C SER A 49 20.04 21.69 -14.58
N ARG A 50 19.35 22.38 -13.66
CA ARG A 50 18.03 21.96 -13.17
C ARG A 50 17.04 21.72 -14.33
N ASP A 51 17.07 22.58 -15.34
CA ASP A 51 16.18 22.48 -16.51
C ASP A 51 16.53 21.29 -17.41
N LEU A 52 17.80 20.86 -17.45
CA LEU A 52 18.20 19.58 -18.07
C LEU A 52 17.59 18.41 -17.30
N HIS A 53 17.72 18.40 -15.96
CA HIS A 53 17.17 17.33 -15.12
C HIS A 53 15.64 17.25 -15.22
N SER A 54 14.94 18.38 -15.28
CA SER A 54 13.49 18.40 -15.54
C SER A 54 13.11 17.79 -16.90
N MET A 55 13.92 17.94 -17.95
CA MET A 55 13.70 17.23 -19.22
C MET A 55 13.97 15.72 -19.13
N ILE A 56 14.94 15.29 -18.31
CA ILE A 56 15.20 13.85 -18.07
C ILE A 56 14.04 13.23 -17.28
N VAL A 57 13.52 13.92 -16.25
CA VAL A 57 12.32 13.48 -15.52
C VAL A 57 11.10 13.38 -16.44
N ALA A 58 10.89 14.34 -17.33
CA ALA A 58 9.83 14.28 -18.34
C ALA A 58 10.01 13.10 -19.32
N ALA A 59 11.25 12.74 -19.66
CA ALA A 59 11.54 11.57 -20.49
C ALA A 59 11.25 10.24 -19.77
N PHE A 60 11.52 10.14 -18.46
CA PHE A 60 11.06 8.99 -17.67
C PHE A 60 9.53 8.94 -17.53
N GLN A 61 8.86 10.09 -17.36
CA GLN A 61 7.38 10.15 -17.37
C GLN A 61 6.78 9.71 -18.72
N PHE A 62 7.42 10.08 -19.84
CA PHE A 62 7.07 9.59 -21.17
C PHE A 62 7.18 8.05 -21.25
N LEU A 63 8.29 7.47 -20.76
CA LEU A 63 8.47 6.02 -20.75
C LEU A 63 7.38 5.33 -19.93
N CYS A 64 7.03 5.85 -18.75
CA CYS A 64 5.90 5.32 -17.97
C CYS A 64 4.60 5.28 -18.78
N VAL A 65 4.21 6.39 -19.44
CA VAL A 65 2.95 6.46 -20.24
C VAL A 65 2.96 5.43 -21.37
N TRP A 66 4.05 5.36 -22.13
CA TRP A 66 4.17 4.43 -23.26
C TRP A 66 4.14 2.97 -22.81
N LEU A 67 4.77 2.64 -21.69
CA LEU A 67 4.74 1.28 -21.13
C LEU A 67 3.36 0.92 -20.57
N THR A 68 2.62 1.85 -19.95
CA THR A 68 1.27 1.57 -19.43
C THR A 68 0.21 1.43 -20.50
N GLU A 69 0.29 2.17 -21.61
CA GLU A 69 -0.67 2.06 -22.72
C GLU A 69 -0.33 0.89 -23.67
N HIS A 70 0.95 0.47 -23.74
CA HIS A 70 1.44 -0.59 -24.63
C HIS A 70 2.34 -1.59 -23.87
N PRO A 71 1.80 -2.37 -22.89
CA PRO A 71 2.58 -3.32 -22.11
C PRO A 71 3.17 -4.47 -22.95
N ASP A 72 2.56 -4.75 -24.11
CA ASP A 72 3.03 -5.70 -25.13
C ASP A 72 4.46 -5.41 -25.63
N MET A 73 4.95 -4.18 -25.47
CA MET A 73 6.33 -3.83 -25.82
C MET A 73 7.39 -4.48 -24.90
N LEU A 74 7.03 -4.96 -23.70
CA LEU A 74 7.99 -5.59 -22.77
C LEU A 74 8.11 -7.11 -22.93
N ASP A 75 7.21 -7.76 -23.67
CA ASP A 75 7.38 -9.15 -24.10
C ASP A 75 8.57 -9.27 -25.07
N GLU A 76 8.90 -8.19 -25.80
CA GLU A 76 10.14 -8.07 -26.56
C GLU A 76 11.34 -7.89 -25.61
N LYS A 77 12.06 -8.99 -25.36
CA LYS A 77 13.28 -9.05 -24.52
C LYS A 77 14.26 -7.88 -24.74
N ASP A 78 14.50 -7.47 -25.99
CA ASP A 78 15.43 -6.38 -26.31
C ASP A 78 14.94 -5.03 -25.75
N CYS A 79 13.62 -4.76 -25.86
CA CYS A 79 13.00 -3.54 -25.35
C CYS A 79 13.02 -3.53 -23.81
N LEU A 80 12.71 -4.66 -23.18
CA LEU A 80 12.81 -4.81 -21.72
C LEU A 80 14.25 -4.59 -21.22
N VAL A 81 15.26 -5.13 -21.91
CA VAL A 81 16.68 -4.91 -21.57
C VAL A 81 17.07 -3.44 -21.76
N GLU A 82 16.69 -2.81 -22.87
CA GLU A 82 16.98 -1.39 -23.12
C GLU A 82 16.37 -0.49 -22.04
N VAL A 83 15.09 -0.67 -21.72
CA VAL A 83 14.40 0.09 -20.67
C VAL A 83 15.06 -0.14 -19.30
N LEU A 84 15.41 -1.37 -18.94
CA LEU A 84 16.07 -1.68 -17.67
C LEU A 84 17.52 -1.16 -17.58
N GLU A 85 18.25 -1.03 -18.70
CA GLU A 85 19.54 -0.33 -18.75
C GLU A 85 19.37 1.19 -18.53
N ILE A 86 18.27 1.81 -18.95
CA ILE A 86 17.99 3.24 -18.71
C ILE A 86 17.53 3.49 -17.28
N VAL A 87 16.73 2.60 -16.71
CA VAL A 87 16.39 2.62 -15.28
C VAL A 87 17.64 2.45 -14.41
N GLU A 88 18.55 1.54 -14.77
CA GLU A 88 19.86 1.41 -14.10
C GLU A 88 20.67 2.72 -14.17
N LEU A 89 20.80 3.30 -15.35
CA LEU A 89 21.49 4.58 -15.56
C LEU A 89 20.90 5.71 -14.71
N GLY A 90 19.57 5.77 -14.57
CA GLY A 90 18.89 6.78 -13.75
C GLY A 90 19.09 6.60 -12.24
N ILE A 91 19.13 5.35 -11.76
CA ILE A 91 19.24 5.02 -10.32
C ILE A 91 20.70 5.03 -9.82
N SER A 92 21.65 4.59 -10.64
CA SER A 92 23.06 4.40 -10.25
C SER A 92 24.04 5.33 -10.96
N GLY A 93 23.68 5.94 -12.09
CA GLY A 93 24.57 6.81 -12.88
C GLY A 93 25.46 6.08 -13.90
N SER A 94 25.51 4.73 -13.88
CA SER A 94 26.26 3.91 -14.84
C SER A 94 25.39 2.79 -15.44
N LYS A 95 25.88 2.18 -16.53
CA LYS A 95 25.26 1.01 -17.19
C LYS A 95 26.16 -0.22 -17.05
N SER A 96 25.60 -1.36 -16.68
CA SER A 96 26.33 -2.65 -16.61
C SER A 96 27.07 -3.03 -17.90
N ARG A 97 26.54 -2.64 -19.06
CA ARG A 97 27.03 -3.08 -20.38
C ARG A 97 28.21 -2.26 -20.94
N HIS A 98 28.62 -1.20 -20.25
CA HIS A 98 29.77 -0.37 -20.65
C HIS A 98 31.05 -0.64 -19.83
N GLU A 99 30.96 -1.38 -18.73
CA GLU A 99 32.11 -1.78 -17.91
C GLU A 99 32.65 -3.14 -18.40
N GLN A 100 33.97 -3.36 -18.30
CA GLN A 100 34.60 -4.63 -18.72
C GLN A 100 34.34 -5.78 -17.74
N GLU A 101 33.87 -5.47 -16.54
CA GLU A 101 33.43 -6.42 -15.51
C GLU A 101 31.96 -6.13 -15.16
N VAL A 102 31.10 -7.15 -15.18
CA VAL A 102 29.67 -6.99 -14.86
C VAL A 102 29.48 -7.04 -13.34
N ARG A 103 29.56 -5.88 -12.68
CA ARG A 103 29.28 -5.73 -11.24
C ARG A 103 27.80 -5.93 -10.92
N HIS A 104 27.48 -6.60 -9.81
CA HIS A 104 26.08 -6.79 -9.42
C HIS A 104 25.45 -5.46 -9.01
N LYS A 105 24.14 -5.28 -9.26
CA LYS A 105 23.46 -3.99 -9.07
C LYS A 105 23.53 -3.46 -7.63
N GLY A 106 23.58 -4.34 -6.62
CA GLY A 106 23.74 -3.96 -5.21
C GLY A 106 25.17 -3.55 -4.80
N GLU A 107 26.17 -3.80 -5.64
CA GLU A 107 27.59 -3.47 -5.40
C GLU A 107 27.99 -2.13 -6.04
N LYS A 108 27.06 -1.49 -6.76
CA LYS A 108 27.33 -0.25 -7.50
C LYS A 108 27.16 0.98 -6.62
N GLU A 109 28.17 1.83 -6.62
CA GLU A 109 28.08 3.16 -6.04
C GLU A 109 26.98 3.97 -6.77
N HIS A 110 26.02 4.50 -6.02
CA HIS A 110 24.92 5.28 -6.58
C HIS A 110 25.33 6.74 -6.80
N ASN A 111 25.71 7.08 -8.03
CA ASN A 111 26.05 8.45 -8.44
C ASN A 111 25.10 8.95 -9.56
N PRO A 112 23.78 9.05 -9.31
CA PRO A 112 22.80 9.48 -10.32
C PRO A 112 22.97 10.96 -10.70
N ALA A 113 22.62 11.33 -11.93
CA ALA A 113 22.77 12.70 -12.45
C ALA A 113 22.09 13.78 -11.58
N SER A 114 20.99 13.43 -10.89
CA SER A 114 20.53 14.08 -9.66
C SER A 114 19.48 13.22 -8.95
N MET A 115 19.13 13.57 -7.71
CA MET A 115 18.06 12.89 -6.96
C MET A 115 16.73 12.86 -7.71
N ARG A 116 16.32 13.97 -8.36
CA ARG A 116 15.07 14.02 -9.16
C ARG A 116 15.08 13.01 -10.31
N VAL A 117 16.25 12.74 -10.91
CA VAL A 117 16.42 11.72 -11.96
C VAL A 117 16.37 10.31 -11.37
N LYS A 118 16.99 10.08 -10.21
CA LYS A 118 16.89 8.81 -9.47
C LYS A 118 15.46 8.49 -9.08
N ASP A 119 14.74 9.45 -8.49
CA ASP A 119 13.34 9.27 -8.07
C ASP A 119 12.44 8.94 -9.29
N ALA A 120 12.64 9.60 -10.43
CA ALA A 120 11.92 9.30 -11.66
C ALA A 120 12.23 7.90 -12.23
N ALA A 121 13.47 7.43 -12.09
CA ALA A 121 13.87 6.09 -12.50
C ALA A 121 13.38 5.01 -11.51
N GLU A 122 13.38 5.26 -10.20
CA GLU A 122 12.71 4.41 -9.19
C GLU A 122 11.20 4.30 -9.46
N ALA A 123 10.55 5.40 -9.85
CA ALA A 123 9.14 5.40 -10.25
C ALA A 123 8.89 4.58 -11.53
N THR A 124 9.79 4.66 -12.51
CA THR A 124 9.71 3.86 -13.75
C THR A 124 9.89 2.37 -13.45
N LEU A 125 10.81 2.01 -12.54
CA LEU A 125 10.98 0.63 -12.07
C LEU A 125 9.72 0.13 -11.34
N SER A 126 9.14 0.96 -10.45
CA SER A 126 7.91 0.62 -9.73
C SER A 126 6.75 0.41 -10.70
N CYS A 127 6.62 1.25 -11.73
CA CYS A 127 5.64 1.08 -12.81
C CYS A 127 5.78 -0.28 -13.49
N ILE A 128 7.00 -0.63 -13.95
CA ILE A 128 7.29 -1.91 -14.61
C ILE A 128 6.95 -3.11 -13.72
N MET A 129 7.27 -3.03 -12.42
CA MET A 129 7.15 -4.16 -11.49
C MET A 129 5.74 -4.33 -10.88
N GLN A 130 4.90 -3.30 -10.87
CA GLN A 130 3.66 -3.26 -10.06
C GLN A 130 2.41 -2.78 -10.80
N VAL A 131 2.56 -2.11 -11.95
CA VAL A 131 1.44 -1.50 -12.70
C VAL A 131 1.16 -2.25 -14.00
N LEU A 132 2.20 -2.65 -14.73
CA LEU A 132 2.07 -3.30 -16.03
C LEU A 132 1.40 -4.68 -15.90
N GLY A 133 0.34 -4.92 -16.68
CA GLY A 133 -0.50 -6.11 -16.58
C GLY A 133 -1.38 -6.20 -15.32
N ALA A 134 -1.25 -5.27 -14.37
CA ALA A 134 -1.96 -5.28 -13.08
C ALA A 134 -2.97 -4.11 -12.92
N PHE A 135 -2.94 -3.12 -13.82
CA PHE A 135 -3.92 -2.02 -13.88
C PHE A 135 -4.96 -2.26 -15.00
N PRO A 136 -6.27 -1.96 -14.79
CA PRO A 136 -6.87 -1.51 -13.54
C PRO A 136 -6.91 -2.62 -12.49
N SER A 137 -6.85 -2.23 -11.21
CA SER A 137 -6.93 -3.18 -10.10
C SER A 137 -8.34 -3.79 -10.00
N PRO A 138 -8.55 -4.86 -9.20
CA PRO A 138 -9.89 -5.35 -8.89
C PRO A 138 -10.83 -4.32 -8.24
N SER A 139 -10.29 -3.20 -7.72
CA SER A 139 -11.04 -2.05 -7.20
C SER A 139 -11.39 -1.02 -8.29
N GLY A 140 -11.12 -1.33 -9.56
CA GLY A 140 -11.31 -0.44 -10.71
C GLY A 140 -10.20 0.62 -10.86
N PRO A 141 -10.28 1.47 -11.90
CA PRO A 141 -9.26 2.49 -12.18
C PRO A 141 -9.21 3.62 -11.13
N ALA A 142 -10.24 3.75 -10.28
CA ALA A 142 -10.27 4.72 -9.18
C ALA A 142 -9.21 4.44 -8.10
N SER A 143 -8.74 3.19 -7.96
CA SER A 143 -7.70 2.84 -6.99
C SER A 143 -6.59 1.98 -7.59
N THR A 144 -5.35 2.45 -7.43
CA THR A 144 -4.12 1.70 -7.66
C THR A 144 -3.70 0.84 -6.45
N CYS A 145 -4.42 0.95 -5.32
CA CYS A 145 -4.15 0.22 -4.08
C CYS A 145 -5.37 -0.58 -3.60
N SER A 146 -5.14 -1.57 -2.72
CA SER A 146 -6.20 -2.33 -2.07
C SER A 146 -7.00 -1.46 -1.11
N LEU A 147 -8.33 -1.51 -1.19
CA LEU A 147 -9.22 -0.80 -0.25
C LEU A 147 -9.28 -1.46 1.14
N LEU A 148 -8.77 -2.69 1.29
CA LEU A 148 -8.72 -3.39 2.58
C LEU A 148 -7.71 -2.74 3.53
N ASN A 149 -8.14 -2.55 4.78
CA ASN A 149 -7.34 -2.10 5.92
C ASN A 149 -7.55 -3.02 7.14
N GLU A 150 -6.86 -2.74 8.24
CA GLU A 150 -6.98 -3.49 9.50
C GLU A 150 -8.43 -3.59 10.01
N ASP A 151 -9.18 -2.49 10.08
CA ASP A 151 -10.56 -2.50 10.60
C ASP A 151 -11.50 -3.37 9.76
N THR A 152 -11.34 -3.40 8.44
CA THR A 152 -12.10 -4.31 7.58
C THR A 152 -11.71 -5.77 7.82
N LEU A 153 -10.41 -6.07 7.94
CA LEU A 153 -9.93 -7.43 8.16
C LEU A 153 -10.29 -7.98 9.55
N ILE A 154 -10.22 -7.18 10.61
CA ILE A 154 -10.64 -7.54 11.98
C ILE A 154 -12.14 -7.91 11.99
N ARG A 155 -12.98 -7.10 11.34
CA ARG A 155 -14.42 -7.38 11.19
C ARG A 155 -14.68 -8.65 10.39
N TYR A 156 -13.98 -8.89 9.28
CA TYR A 156 -14.09 -10.14 8.51
C TYR A 156 -13.59 -11.37 9.28
N ALA A 157 -12.57 -11.22 10.13
CA ALA A 157 -12.06 -12.27 11.02
C ALA A 157 -13.00 -12.54 12.23
N ARG A 158 -14.09 -11.79 12.38
CA ARG A 158 -15.05 -11.86 13.51
C ARG A 158 -14.41 -11.68 14.90
N LEU A 159 -13.27 -11.00 14.95
CA LEU A 159 -12.58 -10.70 16.20
C LEU A 159 -13.33 -9.61 16.98
N SER A 160 -13.23 -9.64 18.31
CA SER A 160 -13.85 -8.62 19.17
C SER A 160 -13.27 -7.23 18.88
N ALA A 161 -14.06 -6.18 19.10
CA ALA A 161 -13.74 -4.80 18.74
C ALA A 161 -12.51 -4.20 19.46
N THR A 162 -11.90 -4.93 20.39
CA THR A 162 -10.59 -4.60 21.01
C THR A 162 -9.38 -5.04 20.16
N GLY A 163 -9.59 -5.76 19.05
CA GLY A 163 -8.57 -6.48 18.27
C GLY A 163 -7.53 -5.66 17.48
N VAL A 164 -7.27 -4.40 17.83
CA VAL A 164 -6.22 -3.58 17.17
C VAL A 164 -4.82 -4.17 17.43
N SER A 165 -4.67 -4.97 18.49
CA SER A 165 -3.46 -5.73 18.84
C SER A 165 -3.30 -7.07 18.09
N SER A 166 -4.22 -7.46 17.20
CA SER A 166 -4.14 -8.76 16.48
C SER A 166 -3.16 -8.78 15.30
N PHE A 167 -2.61 -7.63 14.89
CA PHE A 167 -1.62 -7.53 13.80
C PHE A 167 -0.18 -7.49 14.33
N ARG A 168 0.72 -8.31 13.78
CA ARG A 168 2.17 -8.12 13.92
C ARG A 168 2.68 -7.14 12.85
N TYR A 169 3.49 -6.17 13.24
CA TYR A 169 4.05 -5.17 12.32
C TYR A 169 5.55 -5.34 12.11
N PHE A 170 5.97 -5.39 10.85
CA PHE A 170 7.37 -5.49 10.45
C PHE A 170 7.71 -4.50 9.33
N VAL A 171 9.00 -4.27 9.11
CA VAL A 171 9.53 -3.52 7.97
C VAL A 171 10.59 -4.36 7.26
N LEU A 172 10.52 -4.36 5.93
CA LEU A 172 11.51 -4.91 5.03
C LEU A 172 12.29 -3.79 4.33
N ASP A 173 13.61 -3.97 4.23
CA ASP A 173 14.56 -3.13 3.47
C ASP A 173 14.35 -1.62 3.66
N ASN A 174 13.98 -1.21 4.88
CA ASN A 174 13.64 0.15 5.27
C ASN A 174 12.65 0.88 4.32
N SER A 175 11.81 0.13 3.59
CA SER A 175 11.02 0.68 2.47
C SER A 175 9.61 0.09 2.32
N VAL A 176 9.32 -1.05 2.94
CA VAL A 176 8.00 -1.70 2.93
C VAL A 176 7.59 -2.08 4.35
N ILE A 177 6.43 -1.62 4.80
CA ILE A 177 5.81 -2.05 6.07
C ILE A 177 4.88 -3.23 5.79
N LEU A 178 5.00 -4.30 6.57
CA LEU A 178 4.06 -5.42 6.61
C LEU A 178 3.20 -5.32 7.88
N ALA A 179 1.88 -5.45 7.74
CA ALA A 179 0.99 -5.78 8.86
C ALA A 179 0.43 -7.19 8.63
N MET A 180 0.66 -8.10 9.56
CA MET A 180 0.38 -9.53 9.41
C MET A 180 -0.69 -9.98 10.40
N LEU A 181 -1.83 -10.44 9.88
CA LEU A 181 -2.91 -11.10 10.62
C LEU A 181 -2.75 -12.61 10.47
N GLU A 182 -2.57 -13.32 11.60
CA GLU A 182 -2.39 -14.78 11.61
C GLU A 182 -3.72 -15.54 11.71
N GLN A 183 -4.80 -14.84 12.10
CA GLN A 183 -6.15 -15.40 12.26
C GLN A 183 -6.82 -15.67 10.89
N PRO A 184 -7.57 -16.78 10.73
CA PRO A 184 -8.21 -17.14 9.48
C PRO A 184 -9.47 -16.31 9.20
N LEU A 185 -9.64 -15.88 7.94
CA LEU A 185 -10.83 -15.15 7.48
C LEU A 185 -12.01 -16.10 7.18
N GLY A 186 -12.43 -16.88 8.17
CA GLY A 186 -13.64 -17.73 8.11
C GLY A 186 -13.49 -19.14 7.53
N ASN A 187 -12.27 -19.64 7.36
CA ASN A 187 -12.00 -21.00 6.82
C ASN A 187 -12.19 -22.15 7.84
N GLU A 188 -13.19 -22.05 8.71
CA GLU A 188 -13.51 -22.96 9.83
C GLU A 188 -13.48 -24.45 9.48
N GLN A 189 -13.93 -24.81 8.26
CA GLN A 189 -14.17 -26.21 7.87
C GLN A 189 -12.88 -27.01 7.62
N ASN A 190 -11.74 -26.35 7.36
CA ASN A 190 -10.45 -26.99 7.08
C ASN A 190 -9.31 -26.09 7.59
N PRO A 191 -8.88 -26.22 8.87
CA PRO A 191 -7.80 -25.41 9.42
C PRO A 191 -6.51 -25.68 8.64
N SER A 192 -5.99 -24.63 8.00
CA SER A 192 -4.76 -24.63 7.22
C SER A 192 -3.95 -23.38 7.55
N PRO A 193 -2.61 -23.46 7.67
CA PRO A 193 -1.78 -22.33 8.08
C PRO A 193 -1.98 -21.16 7.11
N SER A 194 -2.69 -20.13 7.58
CA SER A 194 -3.14 -18.98 6.80
C SER A 194 -2.55 -17.69 7.38
N VAL A 195 -2.16 -16.75 6.53
CA VAL A 195 -1.77 -15.39 6.94
C VAL A 195 -2.33 -14.39 5.95
N THR A 196 -2.86 -13.27 6.44
CA THR A 196 -3.22 -12.12 5.61
C THR A 196 -2.28 -10.97 5.89
N VAL A 197 -1.58 -10.50 4.86
CA VAL A 197 -0.54 -9.47 4.96
C VAL A 197 -1.00 -8.22 4.21
N LEU A 198 -1.11 -7.10 4.93
CA LEU A 198 -1.17 -5.77 4.32
C LEU A 198 0.26 -5.29 4.06
N ILE A 199 0.56 -5.02 2.80
CA ILE A 199 1.88 -4.61 2.31
C ILE A 199 1.81 -3.12 1.95
N ARG A 200 2.42 -2.25 2.75
CA ARG A 200 2.47 -0.80 2.53
C ARG A 200 3.85 -0.39 2.04
N GLY A 201 3.92 0.11 0.81
CA GLY A 201 5.16 0.58 0.18
C GLY A 201 5.00 1.94 -0.50
N THR A 202 6.00 2.28 -1.29
CA THR A 202 6.07 3.53 -2.07
C THR A 202 4.97 3.67 -3.11
N ALA A 203 4.44 2.57 -3.66
CA ALA A 203 3.37 2.57 -4.66
C ALA A 203 1.94 2.49 -4.07
N GLY A 204 1.80 2.26 -2.77
CA GLY A 204 0.49 2.17 -2.11
C GLY A 204 0.41 1.10 -1.03
N ARG A 205 -0.80 0.53 -0.89
CA ARG A 205 -1.13 -0.59 0.00
C ARG A 205 -1.67 -1.74 -0.84
N HIS A 206 -1.18 -2.96 -0.60
CA HIS A 206 -1.68 -4.20 -1.19
C HIS A 206 -2.09 -5.16 -0.09
N ALA A 207 -2.94 -6.14 -0.39
CA ALA A 207 -3.40 -7.14 0.57
C ALA A 207 -3.23 -8.54 -0.04
N TRP A 208 -2.43 -9.40 0.60
CA TRP A 208 -2.17 -10.77 0.17
C TRP A 208 -2.61 -11.75 1.26
N THR A 209 -3.55 -12.64 0.96
CA THR A 209 -3.84 -13.81 1.80
C THR A 209 -3.07 -15.02 1.25
N MET A 210 -2.24 -15.63 2.10
CA MET A 210 -1.45 -16.82 1.78
C MET A 210 -1.91 -17.99 2.64
N GLN A 211 -1.93 -19.18 2.05
CA GLN A 211 -2.35 -20.42 2.70
C GLN A 211 -1.39 -21.55 2.34
N LEU A 212 -0.81 -22.17 3.36
CA LEU A 212 0.12 -23.29 3.21
C LEU A 212 -0.65 -24.60 3.07
N PHE A 213 -0.34 -25.37 2.03
CA PHE A 213 -0.87 -26.71 1.82
C PHE A 213 0.29 -27.68 1.60
N HIS A 214 0.37 -28.73 2.41
CA HIS A 214 1.37 -29.79 2.24
C HIS A 214 1.06 -30.74 1.07
N GLN A 215 -0.15 -30.66 0.49
CA GLN A 215 -0.54 -31.43 -0.68
C GLN A 215 -0.36 -30.64 -1.99
N PRO A 216 0.04 -31.30 -3.11
CA PRO A 216 0.13 -30.66 -4.42
C PRO A 216 -1.26 -30.23 -4.92
N ARG A 217 -1.31 -29.14 -5.69
CA ARG A 217 -2.57 -28.46 -6.09
C ARG A 217 -3.62 -29.38 -6.74
N GLY A 218 -3.19 -30.44 -7.45
CA GLY A 218 -4.08 -31.41 -8.09
C GLY A 218 -4.80 -32.39 -7.14
N ALA A 219 -4.30 -32.62 -5.92
CA ALA A 219 -4.92 -33.54 -4.97
C ALA A 219 -6.23 -32.99 -4.35
N ARG A 220 -6.46 -31.68 -4.45
CA ARG A 220 -7.57 -30.94 -3.81
C ARG A 220 -8.98 -31.44 -4.18
N ALA A 221 -9.13 -32.17 -5.28
CA ALA A 221 -10.41 -32.76 -5.70
C ALA A 221 -10.90 -33.90 -4.78
N SER A 222 -10.02 -34.45 -3.92
CA SER A 222 -10.36 -35.51 -2.95
C SER A 222 -10.04 -35.07 -1.53
N GLN A 223 -10.90 -34.22 -0.94
CA GLN A 223 -10.92 -33.93 0.51
C GLN A 223 -11.38 -35.13 1.35
N ARG A 224 -10.83 -36.32 1.11
CA ARG A 224 -10.87 -37.39 2.08
C ARG A 224 -9.87 -37.04 3.18
N MET A 225 -10.38 -36.93 4.41
CA MET A 225 -9.60 -36.73 5.63
C MET A 225 -8.36 -37.63 5.61
N PHE A 226 -7.20 -37.07 6.00
CA PHE A 226 -5.92 -37.77 5.97
C PHE A 226 -6.01 -39.08 6.77
N VAL A 227 -6.16 -40.19 6.07
CA VAL A 227 -5.93 -41.52 6.61
C VAL A 227 -4.43 -41.70 6.58
N PRO A 228 -3.74 -41.78 7.75
CA PRO A 228 -2.32 -42.09 7.75
C PRO A 228 -2.14 -43.46 7.09
N GLU A 229 -1.19 -43.58 6.17
CA GLU A 229 -0.78 -44.92 5.70
C GLU A 229 -0.35 -45.73 6.93
N GLY A 230 -0.84 -46.96 7.03
CA GLY A 230 -0.57 -47.81 8.18
C GLY A 230 0.94 -47.97 8.38
N ARG A 231 1.42 -47.80 9.62
CA ARG A 231 2.85 -48.00 9.96
C ARG A 231 3.31 -49.33 9.34
N PRO A 232 4.44 -49.36 8.60
CA PRO A 232 4.95 -50.59 8.01
C PRO A 232 5.02 -51.72 9.04
N THR A 233 4.56 -52.91 8.66
CA THR A 233 4.61 -54.09 9.52
C THR A 233 6.07 -54.36 9.92
N PRO A 234 6.39 -54.45 11.23
CA PRO A 234 7.78 -54.61 11.65
C PRO A 234 8.34 -55.93 11.16
N ASN A 235 9.57 -55.90 10.62
CA ASN A 235 10.27 -57.10 10.22
C ASN A 235 10.81 -57.81 11.48
N ASN A 236 10.05 -58.79 11.99
CA ASN A 236 10.40 -59.55 13.20
C ASN A 236 11.69 -60.39 13.08
N ASP A 237 12.27 -60.49 11.88
CA ASP A 237 13.56 -61.14 11.65
C ASP A 237 14.77 -60.20 11.85
N GLU A 238 14.56 -58.87 11.95
CA GLU A 238 15.62 -57.87 12.18
C GLU A 238 15.82 -57.48 13.66
N GLY A 239 15.25 -58.26 14.59
CA GLY A 239 15.55 -58.14 16.02
C GLY A 239 16.87 -58.83 16.39
N VAL A 240 17.73 -58.16 17.17
CA VAL A 240 18.97 -58.75 17.70
C VAL A 240 18.64 -59.81 18.75
N LYS A 241 18.43 -61.05 18.30
CA LYS A 241 18.25 -62.24 19.15
C LYS A 241 19.60 -62.64 19.74
N TYR A 242 19.97 -62.02 20.87
CA TYR A 242 21.15 -62.42 21.65
C TYR A 242 20.99 -63.87 22.13
N ASN A 243 21.62 -64.82 21.43
CA ASN A 243 21.60 -66.24 21.78
C ASN A 243 22.61 -66.51 22.93
N VAL A 244 22.33 -65.95 24.11
CA VAL A 244 23.19 -66.01 25.29
C VAL A 244 23.09 -67.38 25.94
N LYS A 245 23.86 -68.34 25.42
CA LYS A 245 24.12 -69.58 26.12
C LYS A 245 24.87 -69.26 27.41
N GLN A 246 24.18 -69.37 28.55
CA GLN A 246 24.82 -69.27 29.86
C GLN A 246 25.84 -70.42 29.99
N ARG A 247 27.12 -70.07 30.10
CA ARG A 247 28.23 -70.99 30.38
C ARG A 247 28.81 -70.62 31.76
N PRO A 248 29.32 -71.58 32.56
CA PRO A 248 30.03 -71.27 33.79
C PRO A 248 31.30 -70.44 33.57
N PHE A 249 31.90 -70.54 32.39
CA PHE A 249 33.10 -69.82 31.96
C PHE A 249 32.94 -69.29 30.53
N PRO A 250 33.64 -68.20 30.13
CA PRO A 250 33.68 -67.74 28.74
C PRO A 250 34.15 -68.82 27.77
N GLU A 251 33.69 -68.78 26.51
CA GLU A 251 34.12 -69.72 25.46
C GLU A 251 35.63 -69.60 25.15
N GLU A 252 36.25 -68.51 25.57
CA GLU A 252 37.69 -68.26 25.50
C GLU A 252 38.50 -69.20 26.40
N VAL A 253 37.90 -69.70 27.51
CA VAL A 253 38.58 -70.61 28.44
C VAL A 253 38.82 -71.97 27.79
N ASP A 254 37.86 -72.46 26.99
CA ASP A 254 37.98 -73.69 26.20
C ASP A 254 39.10 -73.62 25.12
N LYS A 255 39.66 -72.43 24.88
CA LYS A 255 40.72 -72.14 23.90
C LYS A 255 42.11 -71.99 24.54
N ILE A 256 42.23 -72.04 25.87
CA ILE A 256 43.50 -71.89 26.59
C ILE A 256 44.30 -73.20 26.52
N PRO A 257 45.55 -73.21 26.00
CA PRO A 257 46.37 -74.43 25.98
C PRO A 257 46.82 -74.81 27.39
N LEU A 258 46.45 -76.01 27.85
CA LEU A 258 46.86 -76.55 29.14
C LEU A 258 48.39 -76.65 29.26
N VAL A 259 48.93 -76.11 30.35
CA VAL A 259 50.34 -76.11 30.71
C VAL A 259 50.60 -77.28 31.67
N LYS A 260 51.86 -77.71 31.78
CA LYS A 260 52.27 -78.79 32.72
C LYS A 260 51.96 -78.51 34.21
N ALA A 261 51.60 -77.28 34.56
CA ALA A 261 51.17 -76.91 35.91
C ALA A 261 49.68 -77.22 36.13
N ASP A 262 48.84 -77.15 35.10
CA ASP A 262 47.39 -77.37 35.24
C ASP A 262 47.11 -78.84 35.52
N VAL A 263 47.89 -79.74 34.90
CA VAL A 263 47.91 -81.20 35.15
C VAL A 263 48.55 -81.58 36.51
N SER A 264 48.77 -80.63 37.42
CA SER A 264 49.19 -80.90 38.80
C SER A 264 48.04 -80.83 39.82
N ILE A 265 46.86 -80.35 39.39
CA ILE A 265 45.61 -80.47 40.12
C ILE A 265 44.96 -81.79 39.67
N PRO A 266 44.61 -82.72 40.57
CA PRO A 266 43.88 -83.94 40.20
C PRO A 266 42.49 -83.60 39.65
N ASP A 267 41.96 -84.45 38.77
CA ASP A 267 40.60 -84.28 38.28
C ASP A 267 39.59 -84.46 39.44
N LEU A 268 38.39 -83.91 39.30
CA LEU A 268 37.40 -83.95 40.40
C LEU A 268 37.11 -85.40 40.84
N ASP A 269 37.06 -86.31 39.89
CA ASP A 269 36.82 -87.75 40.09
C ASP A 269 37.96 -88.44 40.89
N ASP A 270 39.21 -87.95 40.84
CA ASP A 270 40.33 -88.45 41.64
C ASP A 270 40.21 -88.08 43.14
N ILE A 271 39.38 -87.07 43.45
CA ILE A 271 39.21 -86.49 44.79
C ILE A 271 37.90 -86.97 45.45
N VAL A 272 36.96 -87.53 44.66
CA VAL A 272 35.66 -88.01 45.16
C VAL A 272 35.83 -89.22 46.09
N SER A 273 35.42 -89.03 47.35
CA SER A 273 35.14 -90.13 48.26
C SER A 273 33.64 -90.50 48.20
N LYS A 274 33.28 -91.73 48.60
CA LYS A 274 31.88 -92.21 48.54
C LYS A 274 30.86 -91.34 49.29
N GLU A 275 31.29 -90.63 50.33
CA GLU A 275 30.42 -89.68 51.04
C GLU A 275 30.19 -88.39 50.22
N LEU A 276 31.19 -87.99 49.43
CA LEU A 276 31.16 -86.83 48.53
C LEU A 276 30.33 -87.12 47.27
N GLU A 277 30.43 -88.33 46.72
CA GLU A 277 29.63 -88.88 45.62
C GLU A 277 28.11 -88.68 45.90
N ILE A 278 27.67 -89.07 47.10
CA ILE A 278 26.28 -88.90 47.58
C ILE A 278 25.84 -87.43 47.70
N GLN A 279 26.77 -86.48 47.88
CA GLN A 279 26.44 -85.04 47.84
C GLN A 279 26.46 -84.49 46.41
N HIS A 280 27.32 -85.01 45.54
CA HIS A 280 27.36 -84.65 44.12
C HIS A 280 26.06 -85.05 43.42
N ASP A 281 25.56 -86.27 43.61
CA ASP A 281 24.26 -86.73 43.09
C ASP A 281 23.11 -85.79 43.47
N LYS A 282 23.06 -85.32 44.72
CA LYS A 282 22.05 -84.35 45.19
C LYS A 282 22.19 -83.01 44.48
N LEU A 283 23.41 -82.54 44.26
CA LEU A 283 23.69 -81.27 43.59
C LEU A 283 23.35 -81.36 42.09
N CYS A 284 23.70 -82.45 41.42
CA CYS A 284 23.25 -82.74 40.06
C CYS A 284 21.72 -82.76 39.95
N ALA A 285 21.03 -83.45 40.86
CA ALA A 285 19.56 -83.50 40.89
C ALA A 285 18.90 -82.13 41.18
N LEU A 286 19.59 -81.22 41.87
CA LEU A 286 19.16 -79.82 42.02
C LEU A 286 19.42 -79.01 40.75
N MET A 287 20.56 -79.18 40.09
CA MET A 287 20.86 -78.53 38.81
C MET A 287 19.88 -78.94 37.71
N THR A 288 19.54 -80.23 37.59
CA THR A 288 18.53 -80.70 36.63
C THR A 288 17.17 -80.02 36.85
N LYS A 289 16.74 -79.87 38.10
CA LYS A 289 15.49 -79.17 38.44
C LYS A 289 15.55 -77.67 38.15
N GLN A 290 16.70 -77.02 38.34
CA GLN A 290 16.89 -75.62 37.98
C GLN A 290 16.79 -75.40 36.47
N ILE A 291 17.44 -76.26 35.67
CA ILE A 291 17.39 -76.22 34.20
C ILE A 291 15.96 -76.45 33.69
N GLU A 292 15.23 -77.41 34.27
CA GLU A 292 13.82 -77.65 33.95
C GLU A 292 12.96 -76.42 34.28
N TYR A 293 13.12 -75.83 35.48
CA TYR A 293 12.40 -74.64 35.89
C TYR A 293 12.65 -73.44 34.94
N GLU A 294 13.91 -73.15 34.63
CA GLU A 294 14.30 -72.07 33.71
C GLU A 294 13.72 -72.27 32.31
N SER A 295 13.77 -73.50 31.78
CA SER A 295 13.15 -73.84 30.48
C SER A 295 11.63 -73.63 30.48
N THR A 296 10.94 -73.95 31.59
CA THR A 296 9.50 -73.65 31.69
C THR A 296 9.19 -72.15 31.79
N LEU A 297 10.06 -71.35 32.39
CA LEU A 297 9.93 -69.89 32.41
C LEU A 297 10.17 -69.28 31.02
N GLU A 298 11.19 -69.74 30.30
CA GLU A 298 11.49 -69.28 28.93
C GLU A 298 10.33 -69.59 27.97
N ARG A 299 9.83 -70.83 27.96
CA ARG A 299 8.65 -71.21 27.17
C ARG A 299 7.43 -70.35 27.53
N ARG A 300 7.18 -70.11 28.83
CA ARG A 300 6.08 -69.26 29.29
C ARG A 300 6.25 -67.80 28.86
N SER A 301 7.48 -67.29 28.83
CA SER A 301 7.81 -65.95 28.33
C SER A 301 7.51 -65.84 26.82
N GLU A 302 7.95 -66.83 26.03
CA GLU A 302 7.60 -66.89 24.60
C GLU A 302 6.09 -66.98 24.36
N GLU A 303 5.36 -67.78 25.13
CA GLU A 303 3.90 -67.91 25.01
C GLU A 303 3.18 -66.60 25.34
N ILE A 304 3.62 -65.89 26.39
CA ILE A 304 3.13 -64.55 26.72
C ILE A 304 3.42 -63.57 25.58
N LEU A 305 4.64 -63.55 25.03
CA LEU A 305 5.02 -62.69 23.89
C LEU A 305 4.19 -62.99 22.64
N LYS A 306 3.99 -64.27 22.28
CA LYS A 306 3.20 -64.72 21.12
C LYS A 306 1.69 -64.45 21.30
N SER A 307 1.21 -64.36 22.53
CA SER A 307 -0.21 -64.07 22.86
C SER A 307 -0.58 -62.58 22.88
N LYS A 308 0.40 -61.66 22.85
CA LYS A 308 0.13 -60.23 22.80
C LYS A 308 -0.42 -59.84 21.42
N PRO A 309 -1.54 -59.09 21.34
CA PRO A 309 -1.99 -58.53 20.06
C PRO A 309 -0.98 -57.51 19.56
N PHE A 310 -0.79 -57.44 18.24
CA PHE A 310 0.04 -56.44 17.58
C PHE A 310 -0.83 -55.48 16.74
N PRO A 311 -0.59 -54.15 16.81
CA PRO A 311 0.29 -53.46 17.75
C PRO A 311 -0.25 -53.50 19.19
N ASP A 312 0.63 -53.44 20.18
CA ASP A 312 0.27 -53.43 21.61
C ASP A 312 -0.41 -52.09 21.96
N PRO A 313 -1.70 -52.08 22.38
CA PRO A 313 -2.45 -50.85 22.65
C PRO A 313 -1.89 -49.96 23.77
N GLN A 314 -0.96 -50.45 24.60
CA GLN A 314 -0.30 -49.66 25.65
C GLN A 314 1.03 -49.03 25.22
N THR A 315 1.70 -49.58 24.20
CA THR A 315 3.00 -49.06 23.72
C THR A 315 2.93 -48.44 22.32
N ASP A 316 1.82 -48.59 21.59
CA ASP A 316 1.67 -48.00 20.26
C ASP A 316 1.56 -46.47 20.28
N CYS A 317 2.53 -45.81 19.64
CA CYS A 317 2.60 -44.36 19.55
C CYS A 317 1.55 -43.83 18.56
N LYS A 318 0.39 -43.44 19.09
CA LYS A 318 -0.65 -42.72 18.33
C LYS A 318 -0.12 -41.36 17.85
N PRO A 319 -0.45 -40.91 16.63
CA PRO A 319 -0.09 -39.57 16.19
C PRO A 319 -0.79 -38.52 17.07
N PRO A 320 -0.15 -37.36 17.34
CA PRO A 320 -0.82 -36.26 18.01
C PRO A 320 -2.00 -35.74 17.17
N PRO A 321 -3.02 -35.12 17.80
CA PRO A 321 -4.06 -34.42 17.05
C PRO A 321 -3.44 -33.30 16.19
N PRO A 322 -4.02 -32.96 15.02
CA PRO A 322 -3.54 -31.83 14.22
C PRO A 322 -3.57 -30.52 15.02
N SER A 323 -2.44 -29.79 15.03
CA SER A 323 -2.41 -28.44 15.60
C SER A 323 -3.36 -27.51 14.83
N GLN A 324 -4.00 -26.60 15.56
CA GLN A 324 -4.72 -25.46 14.99
C GLN A 324 -3.97 -24.14 15.24
N GLU A 325 -3.07 -24.12 16.23
CA GLU A 325 -2.11 -23.05 16.46
C GLU A 325 -1.03 -23.08 15.39
N PHE A 326 -0.89 -21.97 14.65
CA PHE A 326 0.12 -21.79 13.61
C PHE A 326 0.74 -20.39 13.69
N GLN A 327 2.06 -20.32 13.82
CA GLN A 327 2.83 -19.06 13.77
C GLN A 327 3.08 -18.66 12.31
N THR A 328 2.01 -18.25 11.62
CA THR A 328 2.01 -18.08 10.16
C THR A 328 2.79 -16.85 9.69
N ALA A 329 2.97 -15.83 10.53
CA ALA A 329 3.90 -14.74 10.28
C ALA A 329 5.37 -15.22 10.33
N ARG A 330 5.73 -16.05 11.32
CA ARG A 330 7.05 -16.70 11.41
C ARG A 330 7.32 -17.59 10.18
N LEU A 331 6.33 -18.38 9.76
CA LEU A 331 6.43 -19.24 8.57
C LEU A 331 6.61 -18.40 7.29
N PHE A 332 5.86 -17.32 7.12
CA PHE A 332 6.03 -16.39 5.99
C PHE A 332 7.43 -15.78 5.97
N LEU A 333 7.89 -15.18 7.08
CA LEU A 333 9.20 -14.54 7.15
C LEU A 333 10.34 -15.54 6.89
N SER A 334 10.18 -16.80 7.31
CA SER A 334 11.13 -17.88 7.02
C SER A 334 11.10 -18.34 5.56
N HIS A 335 9.92 -18.59 4.97
CA HIS A 335 9.80 -19.08 3.59
C HIS A 335 10.25 -18.07 2.53
N PHE A 336 10.11 -16.76 2.80
CA PHE A 336 10.63 -15.70 1.92
C PHE A 336 12.10 -15.32 2.22
N GLY A 337 12.75 -15.96 3.19
CA GLY A 337 14.17 -15.71 3.51
C GLY A 337 14.45 -14.45 4.35
N PHE A 338 13.42 -13.68 4.74
CA PHE A 338 13.57 -12.49 5.58
C PHE A 338 14.02 -12.80 7.01
N LEU A 339 13.71 -14.00 7.52
CA LEU A 339 14.07 -14.44 8.87
C LEU A 339 15.48 -15.05 8.92
N SER A 340 16.51 -14.27 8.59
CA SER A 340 17.93 -14.66 8.71
C SER A 340 18.66 -13.85 9.80
N LEU A 341 19.77 -14.40 10.30
CA LEU A 341 20.61 -13.73 11.31
C LEU A 341 21.33 -12.49 10.72
N GLU A 342 21.49 -12.44 9.41
CA GLU A 342 22.07 -11.31 8.68
C GLU A 342 21.03 -10.20 8.48
N ALA A 343 19.77 -10.57 8.21
CA ALA A 343 18.68 -9.62 8.01
C ALA A 343 18.32 -8.84 9.29
N LEU A 344 18.59 -9.39 10.47
CA LEU A 344 18.38 -8.75 11.78
C LEU A 344 19.56 -7.90 12.25
N LYS A 345 20.71 -7.92 11.56
CA LYS A 345 21.91 -7.17 11.94
C LYS A 345 21.99 -5.82 11.23
N GLU A 346 22.53 -4.83 11.92
CA GLU A 346 22.94 -3.58 11.29
C GLU A 346 24.18 -3.87 10.40
N PRO A 347 24.14 -3.61 9.08
CA PRO A 347 25.21 -4.00 8.17
C PRO A 347 26.53 -3.30 8.48
N ASN A 348 27.60 -4.10 8.63
CA ASN A 348 28.94 -3.63 8.97
C ASN A 348 29.40 -2.47 8.08
N ASN A 349 29.96 -1.42 8.69
CA ASN A 349 30.37 -0.15 8.08
C ASN A 349 29.24 0.75 7.53
N SER A 350 27.97 0.42 7.79
CA SER A 350 26.82 1.25 7.41
C SER A 350 26.15 1.93 8.60
N ARG A 351 25.36 2.98 8.34
CA ARG A 351 24.41 3.59 9.30
C ARG A 351 22.95 3.22 9.00
N LEU A 352 22.72 2.30 8.07
CA LEU A 352 21.38 1.81 7.74
C LEU A 352 20.89 0.85 8.83
N PRO A 353 19.61 0.93 9.25
CA PRO A 353 19.00 -0.08 10.10
C PRO A 353 18.95 -1.47 9.43
N PRO A 354 18.66 -2.55 10.19
CA PRO A 354 18.57 -3.91 9.65
C PRO A 354 17.57 -4.08 8.50
N HIS A 355 17.69 -5.18 7.76
CA HIS A 355 16.79 -5.52 6.66
C HIS A 355 15.40 -5.96 7.12
N LEU A 356 15.29 -6.58 8.31
CA LEU A 356 14.03 -6.92 8.97
C LEU A 356 13.96 -6.22 10.34
N ILE A 357 12.89 -5.45 10.55
CA ILE A 357 12.68 -4.67 11.78
C ILE A 357 11.26 -4.90 12.29
N GLY A 358 11.08 -5.22 13.57
CA GLY A 358 9.74 -5.18 14.21
C GLY A 358 9.34 -3.75 14.56
N LEU A 359 8.06 -3.40 14.37
CA LEU A 359 7.50 -2.14 14.86
C LEU A 359 6.68 -2.39 16.14
N ASP A 360 6.74 -1.45 17.08
CA ASP A 360 5.93 -1.48 18.30
C ASP A 360 4.64 -0.66 18.10
N SER A 361 3.52 -1.36 17.89
CA SER A 361 2.19 -0.79 17.70
C SER A 361 1.51 -0.34 19.00
N SER A 362 2.11 -0.60 20.18
CA SER A 362 1.60 -0.11 21.47
C SER A 362 1.94 1.37 21.74
N LEU A 363 2.86 1.93 20.96
CA LEU A 363 3.31 3.31 21.08
C LEU A 363 2.24 4.31 20.56
N PRO A 364 2.04 5.45 21.25
CA PRO A 364 1.00 6.40 20.89
C PRO A 364 1.22 7.01 19.49
N GLY A 365 0.12 7.24 18.78
CA GLY A 365 0.12 7.78 17.41
C GLY A 365 0.43 6.77 16.30
N PHE A 366 0.77 5.51 16.62
CA PHE A 366 1.16 4.52 15.61
C PHE A 366 0.09 4.35 14.52
N PHE A 367 -1.16 4.14 14.93
CA PHE A 367 -2.29 3.97 14.02
C PHE A 367 -2.67 5.28 13.30
N ASP A 368 -2.42 6.45 13.90
CA ASP A 368 -2.59 7.75 13.23
C ASP A 368 -1.56 7.91 12.11
N ASP A 369 -0.29 7.57 12.36
CA ASP A 369 0.78 7.64 11.36
C ASP A 369 0.64 6.60 10.24
N ILE A 370 0.11 5.41 10.54
CA ILE A 370 -0.28 4.39 9.55
C ILE A 370 -1.47 4.87 8.70
N THR A 371 -2.50 5.45 9.33
CA THR A 371 -3.65 6.03 8.63
C THR A 371 -3.23 7.19 7.74
N TYR A 372 -2.32 8.05 8.23
CA TYR A 372 -1.72 9.15 7.47
C TYR A 372 -0.89 8.63 6.29
N LEU A 373 -0.10 7.55 6.45
CA LEU A 373 0.59 6.89 5.35
C LEU A 373 -0.40 6.35 4.30
N ASP A 374 -1.57 5.85 4.69
CA ASP A 374 -2.57 5.36 3.75
C ASP A 374 -3.37 6.48 3.07
N LEU A 375 -3.52 7.64 3.71
CA LEU A 375 -4.03 8.89 3.09
C LEU A 375 -3.02 9.57 2.15
N LEU A 376 -1.74 9.16 2.12
CA LEU A 376 -0.78 9.68 1.14
C LEU A 376 -1.08 9.11 -0.25
N PRO A 377 -1.39 9.95 -1.26
CA PRO A 377 -1.78 9.48 -2.59
C PRO A 377 -0.68 8.62 -3.24
N CYS A 378 -1.10 7.72 -4.11
CA CYS A 378 -0.21 6.80 -4.81
C CYS A 378 0.23 7.33 -6.19
N ARG A 379 -0.59 8.20 -6.81
CA ARG A 379 -0.35 8.88 -8.09
C ARG A 379 -0.58 10.40 -7.95
N PRO A 380 -0.01 11.26 -8.80
CA PRO A 380 -0.31 12.68 -8.81
C PRO A 380 -1.80 12.94 -9.11
N PHE A 381 -2.40 13.84 -8.35
CA PHE A 381 -3.80 14.22 -8.44
C PHE A 381 -3.94 15.70 -8.83
N ASP A 382 -4.98 16.04 -9.59
CA ASP A 382 -5.26 17.39 -10.09
C ASP A 382 -6.74 17.78 -9.91
N THR A 383 -7.04 19.06 -9.74
CA THR A 383 -8.41 19.61 -9.72
C THR A 383 -8.61 20.59 -10.86
N VAL A 384 -9.70 20.40 -11.60
CA VAL A 384 -10.14 21.30 -12.67
C VAL A 384 -11.51 21.87 -12.32
N PHE A 385 -11.62 23.19 -12.34
CA PHE A 385 -12.88 23.90 -12.14
C PHE A 385 -13.48 24.29 -13.48
N ILE A 386 -14.74 23.94 -13.71
CA ILE A 386 -15.44 24.17 -14.97
C ILE A 386 -16.54 25.22 -14.77
N PHE A 387 -16.49 26.28 -15.57
CA PHE A 387 -17.45 27.38 -15.52
C PHE A 387 -18.20 27.53 -16.85
N TYR A 388 -19.48 27.92 -16.76
CA TYR A 388 -20.30 28.26 -17.93
C TYR A 388 -20.63 29.76 -17.90
N VAL A 389 -20.25 30.50 -18.94
CA VAL A 389 -20.41 31.96 -19.04
C VAL A 389 -21.33 32.30 -20.21
N ARG A 390 -22.50 32.86 -19.89
CA ARG A 390 -23.48 33.32 -20.88
C ARG A 390 -23.12 34.67 -21.45
N ALA A 391 -23.60 34.95 -22.65
CA ALA A 391 -23.23 36.16 -23.39
C ALA A 391 -23.53 37.44 -22.58
N GLY A 392 -22.48 38.23 -22.30
CA GLY A 392 -22.52 39.50 -21.58
C GLY A 392 -22.41 39.43 -20.05
N GLN A 393 -22.36 38.24 -19.44
CA GLN A 393 -22.20 38.11 -17.98
C GLN A 393 -20.81 38.55 -17.51
N LYS A 394 -20.76 39.14 -16.31
CA LYS A 394 -19.51 39.61 -15.68
C LYS A 394 -19.44 39.39 -14.18
N SER A 395 -20.53 38.98 -13.52
CA SER A 395 -20.49 38.64 -12.09
C SER A 395 -20.22 37.15 -11.87
N SER A 396 -19.40 36.83 -10.87
CA SER A 396 -19.18 35.45 -10.43
C SER A 396 -20.50 34.74 -10.05
N SER A 397 -21.41 35.44 -9.38
CA SER A 397 -22.71 34.89 -8.95
C SER A 397 -23.66 34.59 -10.11
N GLU A 398 -23.58 35.34 -11.21
CA GLU A 398 -24.33 35.05 -12.45
C GLU A 398 -23.78 33.80 -13.16
N ILE A 399 -22.46 33.62 -13.14
CA ILE A 399 -21.76 32.50 -13.77
C ILE A 399 -22.05 31.20 -13.02
N LEU A 400 -21.97 31.21 -11.69
CA LEU A 400 -22.24 30.07 -10.82
C LEU A 400 -23.71 29.60 -10.88
N ARG A 401 -24.65 30.50 -11.14
CA ARG A 401 -26.09 30.17 -11.30
C ARG A 401 -26.43 29.45 -12.60
N ASN A 402 -25.62 29.59 -13.65
CA ASN A 402 -25.97 29.05 -14.97
C ASN A 402 -26.10 27.52 -15.00
N VAL A 403 -25.37 26.82 -14.13
CA VAL A 403 -25.32 25.35 -14.09
C VAL A 403 -26.43 24.72 -13.26
N GLU A 404 -27.33 25.51 -12.68
CA GLU A 404 -28.42 25.05 -11.82
C GLU A 404 -29.50 24.28 -12.60
N SER A 405 -29.85 24.70 -13.83
CA SER A 405 -30.81 24.00 -14.72
C SER A 405 -30.20 23.63 -16.07
N SER A 406 -30.68 22.55 -16.70
CA SER A 406 -30.23 22.20 -18.06
C SER A 406 -30.68 23.23 -19.11
N ALA A 407 -31.77 23.96 -18.85
CA ALA A 407 -32.31 24.98 -19.75
C ALA A 407 -31.47 26.26 -19.83
N THR A 408 -30.55 26.49 -18.88
CA THR A 408 -29.65 27.65 -18.86
C THR A 408 -28.29 27.41 -19.49
N VAL A 409 -27.99 26.18 -19.93
CA VAL A 409 -26.75 25.78 -20.60
C VAL A 409 -27.00 25.22 -22.01
N GLN A 410 -25.99 25.28 -22.88
CA GLN A 410 -26.05 24.66 -24.21
C GLN A 410 -25.88 23.13 -24.12
N PRO A 411 -26.62 22.31 -24.91
CA PRO A 411 -26.48 20.85 -24.90
C PRO A 411 -25.06 20.33 -25.16
N HIS A 412 -24.25 21.06 -25.95
CA HIS A 412 -22.85 20.70 -26.19
C HIS A 412 -21.94 20.88 -24.97
N PHE A 413 -22.33 21.70 -23.97
CA PHE A 413 -21.61 21.81 -22.71
C PHE A 413 -21.83 20.56 -21.85
N LEU A 414 -23.07 20.08 -21.74
CA LEU A 414 -23.40 18.83 -21.02
C LEU A 414 -22.70 17.62 -21.66
N GLU A 415 -22.68 17.55 -22.99
CA GLU A 415 -21.90 16.55 -23.72
C GLU A 415 -20.39 16.68 -23.46
N PHE A 416 -19.86 17.91 -23.42
CA PHE A 416 -18.46 18.15 -23.10
C PHE A 416 -18.11 17.69 -21.67
N LEU A 417 -18.94 18.00 -20.67
CA LEU A 417 -18.81 17.48 -19.30
C LEU A 417 -18.72 15.95 -19.28
N LEU A 418 -19.67 15.26 -19.91
CA LEU A 418 -19.69 13.79 -20.02
C LEU A 418 -18.50 13.23 -20.84
N SER A 419 -17.82 14.05 -21.65
CA SER A 419 -16.62 13.65 -22.39
C SER A 419 -15.32 13.76 -21.57
N LEU A 420 -15.34 14.40 -20.39
CA LEU A 420 -14.15 14.63 -19.55
C LEU A 420 -13.84 13.48 -18.58
N GLY A 421 -14.85 12.81 -18.03
CA GLY A 421 -14.67 11.77 -17.02
C GLY A 421 -15.97 11.01 -16.76
N TRP A 422 -15.94 10.04 -15.85
CA TRP A 422 -17.12 9.32 -15.38
C TRP A 422 -17.65 9.94 -14.08
N PRO A 423 -18.98 9.99 -13.87
CA PRO A 423 -19.55 10.51 -12.63
C PRO A 423 -19.25 9.58 -11.45
N VAL A 424 -18.91 10.13 -10.28
CA VAL A 424 -18.69 9.38 -9.02
C VAL A 424 -19.30 10.11 -7.83
N ASP A 425 -19.82 9.35 -6.86
CA ASP A 425 -20.36 9.86 -5.59
C ASP A 425 -19.25 10.16 -4.59
N VAL A 426 -19.15 11.40 -4.13
CA VAL A 426 -18.03 11.90 -3.32
C VAL A 426 -17.88 11.10 -2.01
N GLY A 427 -19.00 10.79 -1.34
CA GLY A 427 -19.01 10.05 -0.06
C GLY A 427 -18.68 8.55 -0.15
N ARG A 428 -18.42 8.00 -1.34
CA ARG A 428 -18.07 6.58 -1.56
C ARG A 428 -16.84 6.39 -2.45
N HIS A 429 -16.13 7.48 -2.81
CA HIS A 429 -15.07 7.44 -3.80
C HIS A 429 -13.67 7.32 -3.16
N PRO A 430 -12.86 6.30 -3.51
CA PRO A 430 -11.55 6.06 -2.89
C PRO A 430 -10.38 6.87 -3.48
N GLY A 431 -10.63 7.66 -4.53
CA GLY A 431 -9.64 8.54 -5.17
C GLY A 431 -9.76 10.00 -4.72
N TRP A 432 -9.17 10.91 -5.50
CA TRP A 432 -9.30 12.36 -5.33
C TRP A 432 -10.68 12.86 -5.77
N THR A 433 -11.40 13.52 -4.85
CA THR A 433 -12.77 14.05 -5.05
C THR A 433 -12.79 15.56 -5.32
N GLY A 434 -11.63 16.21 -5.46
CA GLY A 434 -11.52 17.66 -5.64
C GLY A 434 -11.35 18.44 -4.32
N HIS A 435 -11.70 17.86 -3.18
CA HIS A 435 -11.49 18.46 -1.86
C HIS A 435 -10.83 17.49 -0.87
N LEU A 436 -9.89 17.99 -0.08
CA LEU A 436 -9.03 17.20 0.80
C LEU A 436 -9.79 16.40 1.86
N ASP A 437 -10.81 17.01 2.50
CA ASP A 437 -11.61 16.36 3.53
C ASP A 437 -12.53 15.22 3.05
N THR A 438 -12.77 15.10 1.75
CA THR A 438 -13.60 14.02 1.16
C THR A 438 -12.81 13.03 0.31
N SER A 439 -11.53 13.31 0.04
CA SER A 439 -10.66 12.49 -0.82
C SER A 439 -10.00 11.32 -0.11
N TRP A 440 -9.73 10.25 -0.86
CA TRP A 440 -9.06 9.02 -0.40
C TRP A 440 -9.70 8.40 0.86
N SER A 441 -10.99 8.65 1.07
CA SER A 441 -11.73 8.07 2.18
C SER A 441 -11.96 6.58 1.92
N LEU A 442 -11.53 5.74 2.88
CA LEU A 442 -11.62 4.29 2.74
C LEU A 442 -12.95 3.81 3.34
N ASN A 443 -13.88 3.48 2.44
CA ASN A 443 -15.18 2.86 2.65
C ASN A 443 -15.51 2.44 4.10
N SER A 444 -16.25 3.30 4.82
CA SER A 444 -17.04 2.94 5.99
C SER A 444 -18.29 2.10 5.64
N CYS A 445 -18.23 1.34 4.54
CA CYS A 445 -19.37 0.73 3.87
C CYS A 445 -19.82 -0.61 4.50
N PHE A 446 -20.24 -0.58 5.76
CA PHE A 446 -21.03 -1.66 6.36
C PHE A 446 -22.21 -1.18 7.23
N ASP A 447 -22.19 0.03 7.78
CA ASP A 447 -23.25 0.54 8.68
C ASP A 447 -24.47 1.14 7.92
N ASN A 448 -24.73 0.72 6.68
CA ASN A 448 -25.75 1.33 5.81
C ASN A 448 -26.56 0.30 5.01
N SER A 449 -27.35 -0.50 5.73
CA SER A 449 -28.58 -1.11 5.17
C SER A 449 -29.59 -0.06 4.71
N ASP A 450 -29.58 1.12 5.33
CA ASP A 450 -30.71 2.05 5.32
C ASP A 450 -30.62 3.09 4.20
N LEU A 451 -29.42 3.41 3.70
CA LEU A 451 -29.24 4.34 2.58
C LEU A 451 -29.42 3.70 1.20
N GLN A 452 -29.31 2.37 1.07
CA GLN A 452 -29.39 1.69 -0.23
C GLN A 452 -30.80 1.62 -0.84
N GLN A 453 -31.85 1.95 -0.06
CA GLN A 453 -33.23 2.05 -0.56
C GLN A 453 -33.65 3.48 -0.92
N ALA A 454 -32.80 4.49 -0.67
CA ALA A 454 -33.14 5.90 -0.91
C ALA A 454 -32.75 6.40 -2.30
N GLU A 455 -31.65 5.92 -2.88
CA GLU A 455 -31.02 6.56 -4.05
C GLU A 455 -31.59 6.11 -5.41
N GLU A 456 -32.15 4.89 -5.53
CA GLU A 456 -32.84 4.47 -6.78
C GLU A 456 -34.21 5.15 -6.98
N ALA A 457 -34.71 5.88 -5.99
CA ALA A 457 -36.00 6.58 -6.03
C ALA A 457 -35.91 8.04 -6.48
N ALA A 458 -34.70 8.59 -6.67
CA ALA A 458 -34.51 9.98 -7.08
C ALA A 458 -34.76 10.16 -8.60
N THR A 459 -35.73 11.00 -8.96
CA THR A 459 -35.88 11.50 -10.34
C THR A 459 -34.60 12.21 -10.79
N PRO A 460 -34.23 12.17 -12.08
CA PRO A 460 -33.08 12.92 -12.58
C PRO A 460 -33.29 14.42 -12.34
N GLU A 461 -32.49 15.00 -11.44
CA GLU A 461 -32.49 16.43 -11.17
C GLU A 461 -32.12 17.20 -12.45
N ASP A 462 -33.00 18.10 -12.91
CA ASP A 462 -32.79 18.91 -14.12
C ASP A 462 -31.64 19.91 -13.90
N THR A 463 -30.40 19.44 -14.05
CA THR A 463 -29.20 20.22 -13.72
C THR A 463 -28.39 20.57 -14.95
N GLY A 464 -27.85 21.79 -14.98
CA GLY A 464 -26.92 22.27 -16.00
C GLY A 464 -25.46 21.83 -15.77
N GLY A 465 -25.24 20.91 -14.83
CA GLY A 465 -23.93 20.48 -14.36
C GLY A 465 -23.72 20.64 -12.84
N SER A 466 -24.58 21.37 -12.13
CA SER A 466 -24.50 21.61 -10.67
C SER A 466 -24.43 20.34 -9.81
N ALA A 467 -24.90 19.19 -10.30
CA ALA A 467 -24.72 17.91 -9.62
C ALA A 467 -23.24 17.56 -9.36
N PHE A 468 -22.31 18.13 -10.13
CA PHE A 468 -20.86 17.90 -10.03
C PHE A 468 -20.12 18.95 -9.19
N ASN A 469 -20.79 19.52 -8.18
CA ASN A 469 -20.28 20.62 -7.34
C ASN A 469 -19.11 20.26 -6.40
N GLY A 470 -18.74 18.98 -6.26
CA GLY A 470 -17.71 18.53 -5.30
C GLY A 470 -18.24 18.14 -3.92
N GLU A 471 -19.53 18.33 -3.63
CA GLU A 471 -20.17 17.86 -2.40
C GLU A 471 -20.94 16.55 -2.61
N ARG A 472 -21.78 16.48 -3.65
CA ARG A 472 -22.55 15.28 -4.00
C ARG A 472 -21.76 14.35 -4.92
N LYS A 473 -21.44 14.84 -6.12
CA LYS A 473 -20.71 14.10 -7.17
C LYS A 473 -19.58 14.96 -7.73
N VAL A 474 -18.65 14.30 -8.42
CA VAL A 474 -17.70 14.92 -9.36
C VAL A 474 -17.62 14.10 -10.65
N LEU A 475 -17.10 14.73 -11.70
CA LEU A 475 -16.66 14.02 -12.90
C LEU A 475 -15.20 13.64 -12.70
N TYR A 476 -14.91 12.34 -12.66
CA TYR A 476 -13.60 11.82 -12.30
C TYR A 476 -12.91 11.14 -13.49
N TYR A 477 -11.61 11.32 -13.60
CA TYR A 477 -10.76 10.62 -14.55
C TYR A 477 -9.51 10.09 -13.84
N ALA A 478 -9.14 8.84 -14.11
CA ALA A 478 -7.84 8.30 -13.74
C ALA A 478 -7.29 7.39 -14.84
N ASP A 479 -5.98 7.47 -14.99
CA ASP A 479 -5.17 6.42 -15.61
C ASP A 479 -4.22 5.83 -14.56
N ALA A 480 -3.32 4.94 -14.96
CA ALA A 480 -2.38 4.31 -14.05
C ALA A 480 -1.37 5.29 -13.39
N LEU A 481 -1.25 6.51 -13.93
CA LEU A 481 -0.16 7.46 -13.63
C LEU A 481 -0.66 8.82 -13.13
N THR A 482 -1.95 9.12 -13.22
CA THR A 482 -2.59 10.40 -12.84
C THR A 482 -4.05 10.20 -12.44
N GLU A 483 -4.57 11.06 -11.55
CA GLU A 483 -6.01 11.23 -11.31
C GLU A 483 -6.44 12.70 -11.38
N ILE A 484 -7.68 12.97 -11.80
CA ILE A 484 -8.24 14.31 -11.97
C ILE A 484 -9.68 14.34 -11.49
N ALA A 485 -10.00 15.30 -10.61
CA ALA A 485 -11.37 15.67 -10.29
C ALA A 485 -11.79 16.90 -11.11
N PHE A 486 -12.83 16.76 -11.90
CA PHE A 486 -13.52 17.85 -12.59
C PHE A 486 -14.73 18.27 -11.76
N VAL A 487 -14.66 19.48 -11.23
CA VAL A 487 -15.67 20.12 -10.38
C VAL A 487 -16.39 21.19 -11.20
N VAL A 488 -17.71 21.30 -11.04
CA VAL A 488 -18.55 22.33 -11.65
C VAL A 488 -19.13 23.20 -10.53
N PRO A 489 -18.47 24.29 -10.11
CA PRO A 489 -18.95 25.13 -9.02
C PRO A 489 -20.33 25.73 -9.31
N SER A 490 -21.20 25.69 -8.31
CA SER A 490 -22.55 26.27 -8.34
C SER A 490 -22.81 27.05 -7.05
N LEU A 491 -23.80 27.95 -7.06
CA LEU A 491 -24.23 28.60 -5.82
C LEU A 491 -25.02 27.62 -4.95
N THR A 492 -24.36 27.05 -3.95
CA THR A 492 -25.03 26.21 -2.95
C THR A 492 -25.86 27.09 -2.02
N GLU A 493 -27.19 26.97 -2.07
CA GLU A 493 -28.07 27.50 -1.04
C GLU A 493 -27.86 26.72 0.26
N SER A 494 -26.95 27.21 1.10
CA SER A 494 -26.84 26.77 2.49
C SER A 494 -28.16 27.06 3.20
N SER A 495 -28.80 26.03 3.75
CA SER A 495 -30.19 26.07 4.21
C SER A 495 -30.44 27.02 5.39
N GLU A 496 -30.63 28.30 5.11
CA GLU A 496 -31.08 29.33 6.07
C GLU A 496 -32.63 29.43 6.15
N GLU A 497 -33.37 28.37 5.78
CA GLU A 497 -34.84 28.38 5.89
C GLU A 497 -35.44 27.03 6.32
N SER A 498 -35.56 26.84 7.64
CA SER A 498 -36.47 25.85 8.24
C SER A 498 -37.12 26.40 9.52
N SER A 499 -37.98 27.40 9.29
CA SER A 499 -39.14 27.78 10.13
C SER A 499 -38.99 27.78 11.66
N VAL A 500 -38.92 29.00 12.18
CA VAL A 500 -39.44 29.44 13.49
C VAL A 500 -40.60 28.57 14.01
N HIS A 501 -40.42 27.92 15.15
CA HIS A 501 -41.52 27.51 16.03
C HIS A 501 -41.33 28.10 17.42
N SER A 502 -42.45 28.47 18.05
CA SER A 502 -42.49 29.41 19.17
C SER A 502 -42.23 28.77 20.53
N ASP A 503 -41.76 29.63 21.42
CA ASP A 503 -41.68 29.48 22.88
C ASP A 503 -42.90 28.76 23.51
N SER A 504 -42.61 27.77 24.36
CA SER A 504 -43.43 27.46 25.53
C SER A 504 -42.56 26.84 26.64
N THR A 505 -42.40 27.55 27.75
CA THR A 505 -41.71 27.06 28.95
C THR A 505 -42.52 26.01 29.70
N MET A 506 -41.83 25.04 30.34
CA MET A 506 -42.25 24.37 31.57
C MET A 506 -41.00 23.82 32.28
N GLU A 507 -40.97 23.91 33.61
CA GLU A 507 -39.86 23.45 34.46
C GLU A 507 -40.11 22.03 34.98
N ALA A 508 -39.04 21.28 35.24
CA ALA A 508 -39.05 20.10 36.10
C ALA A 508 -37.64 19.81 36.65
N ASP A 509 -37.44 20.08 37.94
CA ASP A 509 -36.20 19.74 38.65
C ASP A 509 -35.99 18.22 38.78
N THR A 510 -34.73 17.78 38.85
CA THR A 510 -34.33 16.80 39.87
C THR A 510 -32.82 16.85 40.11
N ASN A 511 -32.42 17.31 41.31
CA ASN A 511 -31.01 17.31 41.74
C ASN A 511 -30.57 15.93 42.23
N THR A 512 -29.29 15.60 42.03
CA THR A 512 -28.52 14.88 43.06
C THR A 512 -27.04 15.26 42.94
N ASP A 513 -26.48 15.83 44.00
CA ASP A 513 -25.08 16.24 44.06
C ASP A 513 -24.10 15.07 44.17
N LEU A 514 -22.84 15.29 43.79
CA LEU A 514 -21.77 15.36 44.80
C LEU A 514 -20.53 16.09 44.28
N VAL A 515 -19.84 16.78 45.19
CA VAL A 515 -18.81 17.79 44.88
C VAL A 515 -17.43 17.36 45.36
N THR A 516 -16.39 17.59 44.55
CA THR A 516 -15.06 17.88 45.09
C THR A 516 -14.33 18.88 44.19
N SER A 517 -13.97 20.04 44.74
CA SER A 517 -13.29 21.12 44.03
C SER A 517 -12.08 21.63 44.83
N ILE A 518 -11.08 22.18 44.13
CA ILE A 518 -10.28 23.34 44.58
C ILE A 518 -9.43 23.84 43.38
N PRO A 519 -9.37 25.16 43.07
CA PRO A 519 -8.78 25.66 41.83
C PRO A 519 -7.50 26.52 42.00
N LYS A 520 -6.71 26.65 40.92
CA LYS A 520 -5.70 27.70 40.67
C LYS A 520 -5.51 27.87 39.15
N GLN A 521 -5.27 29.04 38.56
CA GLN A 521 -5.54 30.43 38.96
C GLN A 521 -5.48 31.29 37.67
N HIS A 522 -6.16 32.44 37.61
CA HIS A 522 -6.13 33.34 36.43
C HIS A 522 -5.37 34.62 36.77
N GLY A 523 -4.45 35.05 35.89
CA GLY A 523 -3.71 36.31 36.03
C GLY A 523 -4.13 37.33 34.97
N LEU A 524 -4.96 38.30 35.37
CA LEU A 524 -5.23 39.52 34.59
C LEU A 524 -4.31 40.66 35.06
N THR A 525 -3.94 41.57 34.17
CA THR A 525 -3.29 42.86 34.50
C THR A 525 -3.69 43.91 33.46
N LEU A 526 -3.73 45.18 33.88
CA LEU A 526 -4.52 46.27 33.28
C LEU A 526 -3.98 46.90 31.98
N ASP A 527 -4.91 47.46 31.20
CA ASP A 527 -4.70 48.50 30.18
C ASP A 527 -4.31 49.86 30.77
N LEU A 528 -3.77 50.76 29.92
CA LEU A 528 -3.70 52.21 30.16
C LEU A 528 -3.99 53.03 28.87
N PHE A 529 -5.17 53.65 28.85
CA PHE A 529 -5.56 54.96 28.23
C PHE A 529 -4.85 55.46 26.95
N THR A 530 -5.46 55.48 25.75
CA THR A 530 -6.53 56.39 25.21
C THR A 530 -6.17 57.86 24.98
N ASN A 531 -6.27 58.31 23.71
CA ASN A 531 -6.75 59.61 23.18
C ASN A 531 -6.94 59.43 21.65
N HIS A 532 -8.10 59.63 21.00
CA HIS A 532 -8.82 60.89 20.69
C HIS A 532 -7.99 61.84 19.79
N SER A 533 -8.43 62.29 18.60
CA SER A 533 -9.62 62.01 17.74
C SER A 533 -9.21 62.13 16.23
N GLU A 534 -10.02 62.13 15.14
CA GLU A 534 -11.48 62.25 14.90
C GLU A 534 -11.89 61.88 13.43
N ASN A 535 -13.17 62.12 13.09
CA ASN A 535 -13.78 62.44 11.77
C ASN A 535 -12.98 62.23 10.46
N LEU A 536 -13.47 61.32 9.59
CA LEU A 536 -14.42 61.70 8.51
C LEU A 536 -15.04 60.43 7.86
N GLU A 537 -16.27 60.53 7.35
CA GLU A 537 -17.00 59.42 6.73
C GLU A 537 -16.46 59.01 5.35
N SER A 538 -16.48 57.71 5.04
CA SER A 538 -16.52 57.21 3.65
C SER A 538 -17.22 55.86 3.58
N VAL A 539 -18.13 55.71 2.60
CA VAL A 539 -19.06 54.57 2.51
C VAL A 539 -18.33 53.29 2.09
N LYS A 540 -18.15 52.35 3.03
CA LYS A 540 -17.72 50.98 2.72
C LYS A 540 -18.92 50.11 2.39
N LYS A 541 -19.02 49.69 1.13
CA LYS A 541 -19.88 48.56 0.74
C LYS A 541 -19.41 47.30 1.48
N LEU A 542 -20.32 46.63 2.18
CA LEU A 542 -20.08 45.31 2.74
C LEU A 542 -20.28 44.26 1.64
N SER A 543 -19.21 43.54 1.29
CA SER A 543 -19.33 42.23 0.65
C SER A 543 -19.48 41.16 1.74
N PRO A 544 -20.35 40.14 1.55
CA PRO A 544 -20.45 39.04 2.49
C PRO A 544 -19.18 38.17 2.39
N LEU A 545 -18.42 38.08 3.47
CA LEU A 545 -17.27 37.18 3.55
C LEU A 545 -17.77 35.75 3.80
N VAL A 546 -17.70 34.90 2.78
CA VAL A 546 -17.90 33.45 2.93
C VAL A 546 -16.92 32.95 3.98
N LYS A 547 -17.44 32.47 5.12
CA LYS A 547 -16.61 31.93 6.20
C LYS A 547 -16.00 30.61 5.71
N ALA A 548 -14.69 30.60 5.47
CA ALA A 548 -13.95 29.38 5.21
C ALA A 548 -14.32 28.32 6.27
N LYS A 549 -14.90 27.22 5.79
CA LYS A 549 -15.48 26.13 6.60
C LYS A 549 -14.36 25.46 7.38
N ARG A 550 -14.08 25.94 8.61
CA ARG A 550 -13.06 25.35 9.50
C ARG A 550 -13.34 23.85 9.62
N SER A 551 -12.34 23.02 9.36
CA SER A 551 -12.51 21.57 9.39
C SER A 551 -13.08 21.13 10.74
N SER A 552 -14.19 20.38 10.67
CA SER A 552 -14.84 19.77 11.82
C SER A 552 -14.15 18.48 12.28
N THR A 553 -13.10 18.04 11.58
CA THR A 553 -12.29 16.88 11.96
C THR A 553 -10.84 17.33 12.17
N GLY A 554 -10.25 17.03 13.33
CA GLY A 554 -8.91 17.49 13.73
C GLY A 554 -7.72 16.90 12.95
N LYS A 555 -7.94 16.44 11.71
CA LYS A 555 -6.94 15.80 10.85
C LYS A 555 -5.95 16.84 10.33
N SER A 556 -4.69 16.74 10.77
CA SER A 556 -3.59 17.50 10.16
C SER A 556 -3.11 16.81 8.88
N TYR A 557 -3.53 17.29 7.72
CA TYR A 557 -3.10 16.74 6.43
C TYR A 557 -1.66 17.18 6.06
N PRO A 558 -0.95 16.41 5.20
CA PRO A 558 0.35 16.81 4.68
C PRO A 558 0.26 18.04 3.77
N GLN A 559 1.34 18.82 3.69
CA GLN A 559 1.58 19.69 2.54
C GLN A 559 1.74 18.81 1.28
N LEU A 560 0.67 18.68 0.47
CA LEU A 560 0.63 17.69 -0.62
C LEU A 560 1.44 18.09 -1.88
N GLY A 561 1.95 19.32 -1.94
CA GLY A 561 2.70 19.90 -3.05
C GLY A 561 2.20 21.32 -3.36
N PRO A 562 2.72 21.96 -4.43
CA PRO A 562 2.09 23.17 -4.97
C PRO A 562 0.75 22.79 -5.62
N GLU A 563 -0.32 23.44 -5.20
CA GLU A 563 -1.62 23.30 -5.85
C GLU A 563 -1.59 23.95 -7.24
N THR A 564 -2.15 23.28 -8.25
CA THR A 564 -2.35 23.84 -9.59
C THR A 564 -3.83 23.77 -9.93
N LYS A 565 -4.57 24.81 -9.55
CA LYS A 565 -5.97 24.99 -9.98
C LYS A 565 -5.98 25.32 -11.47
N VAL A 566 -6.66 24.51 -12.27
CA VAL A 566 -6.85 24.78 -13.72
C VAL A 566 -8.31 25.10 -13.98
N PHE A 567 -8.56 26.19 -14.72
CA PHE A 567 -9.90 26.66 -15.02
C PHE A 567 -10.26 26.34 -16.48
N VAL A 568 -11.39 25.68 -16.70
CA VAL A 568 -11.96 25.44 -18.02
C VAL A 568 -13.25 26.25 -18.12
N VAL A 569 -13.35 27.13 -19.11
CA VAL A 569 -14.43 28.12 -19.17
C VAL A 569 -15.15 28.02 -20.51
N TRP A 570 -16.41 27.58 -20.49
CA TRP A 570 -17.28 27.62 -21.66
C TRP A 570 -17.85 29.03 -21.81
N VAL A 571 -17.69 29.66 -22.98
CA VAL A 571 -18.13 31.04 -23.20
C VAL A 571 -18.98 31.16 -24.46
N GLU A 572 -20.23 31.60 -24.30
CA GLU A 572 -21.18 31.76 -25.41
C GLU A 572 -20.77 32.85 -26.42
N ARG A 573 -20.03 33.88 -25.97
CA ARG A 573 -19.53 34.99 -26.78
C ARG A 573 -18.04 35.20 -26.55
N PHE A 574 -17.25 35.09 -27.61
CA PHE A 574 -15.78 35.14 -27.55
C PHE A 574 -15.21 36.43 -26.93
N ASP A 575 -15.88 37.57 -27.08
CA ASP A 575 -15.44 38.87 -26.56
C ASP A 575 -15.43 38.94 -25.02
N ASP A 576 -16.29 38.16 -24.36
CA ASP A 576 -16.47 38.23 -22.90
C ASP A 576 -15.26 37.65 -22.13
N ILE A 577 -14.38 36.92 -22.82
CA ILE A 577 -13.11 36.38 -22.30
C ILE A 577 -12.22 37.51 -21.72
N GLU A 578 -12.23 38.71 -22.30
CA GLU A 578 -11.46 39.85 -21.78
C GLU A 578 -12.01 40.44 -20.47
N ASN A 579 -13.22 40.03 -20.07
CA ASN A 579 -13.94 40.53 -18.91
C ASN A 579 -14.22 39.43 -17.87
N PHE A 580 -13.57 38.27 -17.99
CA PHE A 580 -13.79 37.12 -17.12
C PHE A 580 -13.35 37.41 -15.66
N PRO A 581 -14.25 37.25 -14.66
CA PRO A 581 -13.97 37.63 -13.26
C PRO A 581 -13.14 36.55 -12.54
N LEU A 582 -11.89 36.38 -12.97
CA LEU A 582 -10.97 35.37 -12.44
C LEU A 582 -10.77 35.49 -10.93
N SER A 583 -10.56 36.69 -10.41
CA SER A 583 -10.26 36.95 -8.99
C SER A 583 -11.42 36.50 -8.08
N ASP A 584 -12.65 36.81 -8.47
CA ASP A 584 -13.85 36.48 -7.71
C ASP A 584 -14.13 34.97 -7.76
N LEU A 585 -14.01 34.34 -8.93
CA LEU A 585 -14.21 32.90 -9.09
C LEU A 585 -13.08 32.08 -8.43
N LEU A 586 -11.86 32.62 -8.34
CA LEU A 586 -10.75 31.95 -7.64
C LEU A 586 -11.03 31.82 -6.13
N ALA A 587 -11.70 32.79 -5.51
CA ALA A 587 -12.09 32.74 -4.10
C ALA A 587 -13.06 31.58 -3.79
N GLU A 588 -13.96 31.26 -4.71
CA GLU A 588 -14.95 30.18 -4.57
C GLU A 588 -14.39 28.77 -4.88
N THR A 589 -13.11 28.66 -5.26
CA THR A 589 -12.47 27.38 -5.64
C THR A 589 -11.54 26.83 -4.55
N SER A 590 -12.12 26.47 -3.40
CA SER A 590 -11.39 25.77 -2.32
C SER A 590 -11.23 24.27 -2.61
N THR A 591 -10.04 23.74 -2.35
CA THR A 591 -9.72 22.29 -2.32
C THR A 591 -9.29 21.81 -0.93
N GLY A 592 -9.23 22.71 0.06
CA GLY A 592 -8.69 22.46 1.40
C GLY A 592 -7.16 22.57 1.51
N LEU A 593 -6.42 22.55 0.39
CA LEU A 593 -4.95 22.59 0.38
C LEU A 593 -4.37 23.93 0.87
N GLU A 594 -5.04 25.04 0.55
CA GLU A 594 -4.65 26.42 0.94
C GLU A 594 -4.39 26.57 2.45
N ALA A 595 -5.16 25.87 3.30
CA ALA A 595 -5.05 25.95 4.76
C ALA A 595 -3.72 25.39 5.31
N SER A 596 -3.01 24.56 4.55
CA SER A 596 -1.68 24.06 4.94
C SER A 596 -0.59 25.13 4.90
N LEU A 597 -0.83 26.28 4.27
CA LEU A 597 0.16 27.34 4.04
C LEU A 597 0.02 28.52 5.03
N SER A 598 -1.11 28.66 5.71
CA SER A 598 -1.46 29.86 6.49
C SER A 598 -0.77 30.04 7.85
N ASN A 599 0.10 29.11 8.28
CA ASN A 599 0.85 29.22 9.54
C ASN A 599 2.00 30.26 9.50
N SER A 600 2.19 30.98 8.39
CA SER A 600 3.13 32.10 8.27
C SER A 600 2.40 33.41 7.99
N THR A 601 2.46 34.35 8.94
CA THR A 601 1.77 35.67 8.90
C THR A 601 2.29 36.64 7.84
N SER A 602 3.20 36.19 6.97
CA SER A 602 3.73 36.93 5.82
C SER A 602 3.15 36.45 4.46
N CYS A 603 2.35 35.38 4.44
CA CYS A 603 1.96 34.68 3.22
C CYS A 603 0.46 34.82 2.91
N ARG A 604 0.08 35.91 2.21
CA ARG A 604 -1.13 35.88 1.36
C ARG A 604 -0.92 34.79 0.30
N SER A 605 -1.96 34.04 -0.08
CA SER A 605 -1.80 32.87 -0.97
C SER A 605 -1.02 33.26 -2.23
N GLY A 606 0.05 32.51 -2.51
CA GLY A 606 1.09 32.88 -3.46
C GLY A 606 0.72 32.73 -4.94
N LEU A 607 -0.51 32.29 -5.21
CA LEU A 607 -1.06 32.19 -6.56
C LEU A 607 -1.42 33.60 -7.07
N LEU A 608 -0.51 34.21 -7.82
CA LEU A 608 -0.83 35.36 -8.64
C LEU A 608 -1.88 34.97 -9.68
N GLU A 609 -2.84 35.84 -9.95
CA GLU A 609 -3.91 35.63 -10.95
C GLU A 609 -3.35 35.23 -12.33
N LYS A 610 -2.16 35.73 -12.66
CA LYS A 610 -1.45 35.46 -13.93
C LYS A 610 -0.90 34.03 -14.04
N ASP A 611 -0.82 33.29 -12.94
CA ASP A 611 -0.29 31.93 -12.87
C ASP A 611 -1.36 30.83 -12.99
N VAL A 612 -2.65 31.18 -12.92
CA VAL A 612 -3.79 30.25 -13.08
C VAL A 612 -3.95 29.88 -14.56
N PRO A 613 -3.80 28.60 -14.96
CA PRO A 613 -4.00 28.17 -16.34
C PRO A 613 -5.50 28.16 -16.69
N LEU A 614 -5.84 28.83 -17.79
CA LEU A 614 -7.19 29.04 -18.28
C LEU A 614 -7.37 28.47 -19.69
N ILE A 615 -8.35 27.58 -19.86
CA ILE A 615 -8.74 26.99 -21.14
C ILE A 615 -10.16 27.47 -21.47
N PHE A 616 -10.28 28.52 -22.27
CA PHE A 616 -11.57 29.00 -22.75
C PHE A 616 -12.01 28.21 -23.99
N ILE A 617 -13.27 27.79 -23.99
CA ILE A 617 -13.92 27.00 -25.05
C ILE A 617 -15.10 27.80 -25.59
N HIS A 618 -15.05 28.15 -26.87
CA HIS A 618 -16.12 28.89 -27.55
C HIS A 618 -16.74 28.06 -28.70
N PRO A 619 -18.05 27.72 -28.63
CA PRO A 619 -18.72 26.96 -29.68
C PRO A 619 -18.95 27.80 -30.95
N LEU A 620 -18.54 27.26 -32.10
CA LEU A 620 -18.73 27.89 -33.41
C LEU A 620 -20.00 27.34 -34.09
N LYS A 621 -20.61 28.16 -34.96
CA LYS A 621 -21.78 27.79 -35.78
C LYS A 621 -21.56 26.57 -36.70
N THR A 622 -20.32 26.10 -36.84
CA THR A 622 -19.92 24.91 -37.61
C THR A 622 -19.99 23.60 -36.79
N GLY A 623 -20.31 23.64 -35.50
CA GLY A 623 -20.21 22.47 -34.61
C GLY A 623 -18.76 22.12 -34.20
N LEU A 624 -17.83 23.04 -34.44
CA LEU A 624 -16.45 23.01 -33.96
C LEU A 624 -16.27 24.00 -32.80
N PHE A 625 -15.19 23.87 -32.05
CA PHE A 625 -14.93 24.65 -30.84
C PHE A 625 -13.62 25.42 -31.00
N ARG A 626 -13.64 26.74 -30.82
CA ARG A 626 -12.44 27.58 -30.80
C ARG A 626 -11.89 27.63 -29.39
N ILE A 627 -10.60 27.36 -29.25
CA ILE A 627 -9.87 27.38 -27.98
C ILE A 627 -9.12 28.70 -27.84
N ARG A 628 -9.09 29.25 -26.63
CA ARG A 628 -8.22 30.37 -26.22
C ARG A 628 -7.54 30.01 -24.90
N LEU A 629 -6.23 30.22 -24.80
CA LEU A 629 -5.40 29.81 -23.67
C LEU A 629 -4.77 31.02 -22.98
N HIS A 630 -5.04 31.18 -21.68
CA HIS A 630 -4.38 32.18 -20.82
C HIS A 630 -3.69 31.50 -19.64
N GLY A 631 -2.69 32.15 -19.02
CA GLY A 631 -1.90 31.60 -17.90
C GLY A 631 -0.99 30.39 -18.22
N ALA A 632 -1.25 29.64 -19.29
CA ALA A 632 -0.55 28.42 -19.68
C ALA A 632 0.86 28.64 -20.31
N VAL A 633 1.51 29.77 -20.04
CA VAL A 633 2.82 30.16 -20.59
C VAL A 633 3.85 30.27 -19.45
N GLY A 634 4.27 29.11 -18.93
CA GLY A 634 5.31 29.01 -17.90
C GLY A 634 6.73 29.22 -18.43
N LYS A 635 7.73 28.98 -17.57
CA LYS A 635 9.17 29.10 -17.93
C LYS A 635 9.54 28.23 -19.12
N PHE A 636 8.87 27.09 -19.27
CA PHE A 636 9.07 26.15 -20.39
C PHE A 636 8.23 26.45 -21.65
N GLY A 637 7.53 27.58 -21.72
CA GLY A 637 6.76 28.02 -22.91
C GLY A 637 5.41 27.33 -23.06
N MET A 638 4.91 27.25 -24.30
CA MET A 638 3.58 26.72 -24.64
C MET A 638 3.43 25.24 -24.27
N VAL A 639 2.34 24.90 -23.56
CA VAL A 639 1.89 23.52 -23.31
C VAL A 639 1.01 23.06 -24.47
N ILE A 640 1.05 21.77 -24.81
CA ILE A 640 0.26 21.13 -25.86
C ILE A 640 -0.35 19.80 -25.33
N PRO A 641 -1.38 19.19 -25.96
CA PRO A 641 -1.77 19.26 -27.37
C PRO A 641 -2.58 20.48 -27.81
N LEU A 642 -3.33 21.16 -26.93
CA LEU A 642 -4.08 22.37 -27.33
C LEU A 642 -3.14 23.56 -27.56
N VAL A 643 -3.53 24.45 -28.48
CA VAL A 643 -2.79 25.66 -28.86
C VAL A 643 -3.76 26.84 -28.88
N ASP A 644 -3.28 28.05 -28.60
CA ASP A 644 -4.13 29.24 -28.65
C ASP A 644 -4.71 29.48 -30.06
N GLY A 645 -6.01 29.75 -30.13
CA GLY A 645 -6.74 29.92 -31.38
C GLY A 645 -7.05 28.62 -32.14
N MET A 646 -6.63 27.44 -31.63
CA MET A 646 -6.92 26.14 -32.24
C MET A 646 -8.42 25.91 -32.38
N VAL A 647 -8.84 25.28 -33.48
CA VAL A 647 -10.23 24.84 -33.70
C VAL A 647 -10.28 23.32 -33.58
N VAL A 648 -11.17 22.84 -32.72
CA VAL A 648 -11.25 21.44 -32.26
C VAL A 648 -12.61 20.84 -32.61
N SER A 649 -12.66 19.54 -32.91
CA SER A 649 -13.91 18.83 -33.19
C SER A 649 -14.59 18.34 -31.90
N ARG A 650 -15.93 18.27 -31.94
CA ARG A 650 -16.80 17.73 -30.88
C ARG A 650 -16.29 16.45 -30.21
N ARG A 651 -15.74 15.51 -31.00
CA ARG A 651 -15.21 14.22 -30.50
C ARG A 651 -13.83 14.30 -29.86
N ALA A 652 -13.02 15.30 -30.21
CA ALA A 652 -11.65 15.45 -29.70
C ALA A 652 -11.57 16.35 -28.46
N LEU A 653 -12.56 17.20 -28.23
CA LEU A 653 -12.53 18.27 -27.23
C LEU A 653 -12.18 17.78 -25.82
N GLY A 654 -12.94 16.87 -25.23
CA GLY A 654 -12.69 16.36 -23.87
C GLY A 654 -11.32 15.69 -23.69
N PHE A 655 -10.86 14.95 -24.70
CA PHE A 655 -9.53 14.32 -24.69
C PHE A 655 -8.40 15.36 -24.74
N LEU A 656 -8.48 16.32 -25.68
CA LEU A 656 -7.44 17.34 -25.82
C LEU A 656 -7.39 18.30 -24.63
N VAL A 657 -8.55 18.60 -24.01
CA VAL A 657 -8.61 19.33 -22.74
C VAL A 657 -7.93 18.53 -21.62
N ARG A 658 -8.28 17.24 -21.42
CA ARG A 658 -7.62 16.37 -20.42
C ARG A 658 -6.11 16.35 -20.57
N GLU A 659 -5.58 16.01 -21.75
CA GLU A 659 -4.12 15.88 -21.92
C GLU A 659 -3.40 17.24 -21.78
N THR A 660 -4.06 18.36 -22.14
CA THR A 660 -3.52 19.70 -21.89
C THR A 660 -3.47 20.03 -20.40
N VAL A 661 -4.53 19.74 -19.63
CA VAL A 661 -4.54 19.87 -18.16
C VAL A 661 -3.41 19.04 -17.54
N ILE A 662 -3.31 17.75 -17.92
CA ILE A 662 -2.29 16.83 -17.41
C ILE A 662 -0.87 17.40 -17.65
N ASN A 663 -0.60 17.89 -18.87
CA ASN A 663 0.71 18.43 -19.20
C ASN A 663 0.97 19.79 -18.52
N VAL A 664 -0.04 20.66 -18.37
CA VAL A 664 0.04 21.92 -17.59
C VAL A 664 0.47 21.62 -16.15
N CYS A 665 -0.21 20.70 -15.47
CA CYS A 665 0.09 20.35 -14.09
C CYS A 665 1.42 19.62 -13.95
N ARG A 666 1.78 18.74 -14.91
CA ARG A 666 3.13 18.14 -14.98
C ARG A 666 4.22 19.22 -15.09
N ARG A 667 4.04 20.28 -15.90
CA ARG A 667 5.01 21.38 -15.99
C ARG A 667 5.14 22.17 -14.69
N LYS A 668 4.03 22.58 -14.04
CA LYS A 668 4.08 23.29 -12.74
C LYS A 668 4.78 22.45 -11.66
N ARG A 669 4.57 21.12 -11.64
CA ARG A 669 5.31 20.15 -10.78
C ARG A 669 6.79 20.04 -11.14
N LEU A 670 7.18 20.15 -12.42
CA LEU A 670 8.58 20.15 -12.86
C LEU A 670 9.32 21.46 -12.56
N GLU A 671 8.60 22.60 -12.59
CA GLU A 671 9.10 23.95 -12.30
C GLU A 671 9.36 24.18 -10.80
N SER A 672 8.58 23.55 -9.92
CA SER A 672 8.69 23.66 -8.47
C SER A 672 9.86 22.86 -7.87
N ASP A 673 10.64 23.48 -6.99
CA ASP A 673 11.69 22.82 -6.19
C ASP A 673 11.15 22.14 -4.92
N LEU A 674 9.91 22.45 -4.51
CA LEU A 674 9.27 21.90 -3.30
C LEU A 674 8.38 20.67 -3.60
N TYR A 675 8.21 20.30 -4.88
CA TYR A 675 7.37 19.17 -5.26
C TYR A 675 8.11 17.84 -5.10
N ASN A 676 7.78 17.11 -4.02
CA ASN A 676 8.12 15.71 -3.87
C ASN A 676 7.03 14.82 -4.52
N PRO A 677 7.37 13.90 -5.43
CA PRO A 677 6.38 13.01 -6.05
C PRO A 677 5.80 12.00 -5.05
N PRO A 678 4.65 11.36 -5.34
CA PRO A 678 3.89 10.62 -4.33
C PRO A 678 4.66 9.46 -3.70
N HIS A 679 5.39 8.69 -4.52
CA HIS A 679 6.23 7.58 -4.05
C HIS A 679 7.37 8.05 -3.13
N VAL A 680 8.00 9.20 -3.41
CA VAL A 680 9.01 9.82 -2.52
C VAL A 680 8.37 10.29 -1.21
N ARG A 681 7.16 10.85 -1.23
CA ARG A 681 6.45 11.25 -0.01
C ARG A 681 6.10 10.05 0.87
N ARG A 682 5.62 8.95 0.27
CA ARG A 682 5.37 7.68 0.97
C ARG A 682 6.67 7.08 1.53
N LYS A 683 7.77 7.09 0.76
CA LYS A 683 9.12 6.68 1.20
C LYS A 683 9.57 7.45 2.45
N HIS A 684 9.41 8.78 2.47
CA HIS A 684 9.74 9.61 3.64
C HIS A 684 8.89 9.27 4.87
N LYS A 685 7.56 9.09 4.73
CA LYS A 685 6.71 8.73 5.87
C LYS A 685 6.98 7.32 6.41
N ILE A 686 7.35 6.38 5.54
CA ILE A 686 7.81 5.04 5.98
C ILE A 686 9.10 5.17 6.80
N THR A 687 10.07 5.98 6.35
CA THR A 687 11.29 6.29 7.14
C THR A 687 10.98 6.95 8.48
N GLU A 688 10.02 7.87 8.53
CA GLU A 688 9.56 8.52 9.77
C GLU A 688 8.96 7.50 10.76
N ILE A 689 8.09 6.61 10.26
CA ILE A 689 7.49 5.52 11.04
C ILE A 689 8.57 4.56 11.58
N ILE A 690 9.55 4.18 10.76
CA ILE A 690 10.70 3.36 11.20
C ILE A 690 11.48 4.07 12.32
N GLN A 691 11.75 5.37 12.18
CA GLN A 691 12.51 6.12 13.19
C GLN A 691 11.77 6.27 14.52
N ARG A 692 10.44 6.47 14.48
CA ARG A 692 9.59 6.65 15.67
C ARG A 692 9.23 5.34 16.36
N TYR A 693 8.93 4.28 15.59
CA TYR A 693 8.27 3.07 16.07
C TYR A 693 9.09 1.77 15.98
N ARG A 694 10.36 1.82 15.53
CA ARG A 694 11.20 0.61 15.55
C ARG A 694 11.38 0.07 16.97
N ASN A 695 11.04 -1.20 17.14
CA ASN A 695 11.38 -1.99 18.31
C ASN A 695 12.92 -2.10 18.40
N LYS A 696 13.47 -2.07 19.63
CA LYS A 696 14.91 -2.08 19.93
C LYS A 696 15.36 -3.34 20.66
N GLN A 697 14.55 -4.40 20.62
CA GLN A 697 14.88 -5.73 21.11
C GLN A 697 16.17 -6.28 20.49
N LEU A 698 16.88 -7.09 21.27
CA LEU A 698 18.05 -7.86 20.81
C LEU A 698 17.60 -9.02 19.89
N GLU A 699 18.50 -9.53 19.06
CA GLU A 699 18.22 -10.66 18.13
C GLU A 699 17.47 -11.83 18.81
N PRO A 700 17.87 -12.34 20.01
CA PRO A 700 17.17 -13.45 20.65
C PRO A 700 15.77 -13.06 21.16
N GLU A 701 15.59 -11.82 21.61
CA GLU A 701 14.30 -11.31 22.08
C GLU A 701 13.32 -11.18 20.91
N PHE A 702 13.79 -10.69 19.75
CA PHE A 702 13.00 -10.66 18.53
C PHE A 702 12.59 -12.07 18.10
N TYR A 703 13.52 -13.03 18.05
CA TYR A 703 13.19 -14.42 17.73
C TYR A 703 12.17 -15.02 18.69
N THR A 704 12.26 -14.70 19.99
CA THR A 704 11.32 -15.19 21.02
C THR A 704 9.95 -14.50 20.89
N SER A 705 9.89 -13.24 20.45
CA SER A 705 8.62 -12.51 20.24
C SER A 705 7.73 -13.18 19.17
N LEU A 706 8.33 -13.84 18.18
CA LEU A 706 7.62 -14.57 17.11
C LEU A 706 6.90 -15.84 17.60
N PHE A 707 7.18 -16.32 18.82
CA PHE A 707 6.48 -17.47 19.42
C PHE A 707 5.34 -17.08 20.37
N HIS A 708 5.27 -15.82 20.80
CA HIS A 708 4.18 -15.31 21.64
C HIS A 708 2.93 -15.01 20.80
N GLU A 709 1.73 -15.16 21.36
CA GLU A 709 0.48 -14.75 20.71
C GLU A 709 0.32 -13.22 20.63
N VAL A 710 -0.47 -12.75 19.66
CA VAL A 710 -0.72 -11.32 19.43
C VAL A 710 -2.03 -10.90 20.08
N GLY A 711 -1.94 -10.34 21.30
CA GLY A 711 -3.08 -9.82 22.03
C GLY A 711 -2.93 -9.92 23.55
N ASP A 712 -2.31 -11.00 24.03
CA ASP A 712 -2.07 -11.21 25.45
C ASP A 712 -1.01 -10.25 26.00
N GLY A 713 -1.40 -9.51 27.05
CA GLY A 713 -0.48 -8.68 27.81
C GLY A 713 0.60 -9.55 28.48
N LYS A 714 1.84 -9.07 28.48
CA LYS A 714 3.03 -9.82 28.95
C LYS A 714 2.71 -10.62 30.24
N PRO A 715 2.96 -11.94 30.28
CA PRO A 715 2.91 -12.66 31.54
C PRO A 715 3.99 -12.08 32.46
N HIS A 716 3.55 -11.47 33.56
CA HIS A 716 4.45 -11.02 34.62
C HIS A 716 5.00 -12.24 35.36
N LEU A 717 6.27 -12.55 35.10
CA LEU A 717 7.12 -13.43 35.91
C LEU A 717 7.57 -12.71 37.20
#